data_AF-A0A3M2DZX9-F1
#
_entry.id   AF-A0A3M2DZX9-F1
#
_cell.length_a   1.000
_cell.length_b   1.000
_cell.length_c   1.000
_cell.angle_alpha   90.00
_cell.angle_beta   90.00
_cell.angle_gamma   90.00
#
_symmetry.space_group_name_H-M   'P 1'
#
loop_
_entity.id
_entity.type
_entity.pdbx_description
1 polymer ?
#
loop_
_entity_poly.entity_id
_entity_poly.type
_entity_poly.pdbx_seq_one_letter_code
_entity_poly.pdbx_strand_id
1 'polypeptide(L)'
;MIEAIRHLNDAGLRVMFYPFVLMTQQAGNGLSDPWGAAEQPALPWRGRITGSVAPGRDGTVDGTSAADAEVAAFFGAAAPGDFVTTGERIDYVGPAEWSYRRFVLHYAHLFKLAGGQGAFCIGSELRGLTQLRGAGGTFPAVAALRALAADVRQILGPDVRIGYAADWSEYFGYRPPDGSGDVLFNLDPLWADAEIDFIGIDNYMPLSDWREGFEHLDAGWGSIHDLEYLKSNIEGGEGYDWYYATEDARQRQVRTPIRDEAYGEDWVFRYKDIRNWWQNPHHERIGGVRSPSPTAWVPGSKPIWFTEIGCPAVDKGTNAPNRFLDLRSSESGLPPFSTGRRDDLIQAQYLRAVMDYWSDAAVNPVSAVYGGPMVDTSRIFVWAWDARPHPAFPALSDTWSDGQNYYRGHWLNGRTGAVPLSATVAEICRQAGVQAVDTSGLHGLVRGYRIERAESARASLQPLVLAYGFEAVERDGTLVFKPRDRTAAVVVTPDGLAVDTDGTAGVTRTRAASAETTGRLRVSHVEADGDYRTRVAEALSVTGDTEAVSESELPLALTDSEARAVAERWLADARIARDTVTLALPPSATEVEPGALIAFDDAPERLYRVERMEDAGLRRVEASRVEPATIEPRDSGEDAIVMRPFAPPVPVLPVFLDLPLIIGDEVPHAPHLAVAARPWPGSVAVWDSATDADYKANVRVGQPARIGITGSVMPPGRPGVWQRGPRLLVRLNGTLSAADEAAVLAGANIAAIGDGSPENWELFQFTGATLVADGLWELSGFLRGQAGTEGAAADGWPKGSTFVLLDGAPVQIALAPTARGLQRHYRIGPANRGYDDPSFVHRVEAFRGIGLRPYAPCHLRLSRLPGGDLAFSWIRRTRIDGDGWDAPDVPLGEETEAYQLRLERDGTLLREVIVTTPNWTYDTGLQLADGAAGAMSLSVAQISARFGPGPATRISFDV
;
A
#
# COMPACT_ATOMS: atom_id res chain seq x y z
N MET A 1 -5.43 -10.33 -0.33
CA MET A 1 -4.39 -11.27 -0.83
C MET A 1 -4.96 -12.22 -1.88
N ILE A 2 -5.88 -13.13 -1.52
CA ILE A 2 -6.44 -14.14 -2.44
C ILE A 2 -6.93 -13.50 -3.75
N GLU A 3 -7.76 -12.46 -3.65
CA GLU A 3 -8.28 -11.72 -4.80
C GLU A 3 -7.18 -11.12 -5.69
N ALA A 4 -6.13 -10.55 -5.10
CA ALA A 4 -5.03 -9.95 -5.84
C ALA A 4 -4.24 -11.01 -6.63
N ILE A 5 -3.95 -12.15 -6.01
CA ILE A 5 -3.23 -13.25 -6.66
C ILE A 5 -4.07 -13.83 -7.80
N ARG A 6 -5.37 -14.06 -7.58
CA ARG A 6 -6.29 -14.52 -8.62
C ARG A 6 -6.34 -13.54 -9.78
N HIS A 7 -6.47 -12.24 -9.49
CA HIS A 7 -6.47 -11.20 -10.52
C HIS A 7 -5.18 -11.18 -11.36
N LEU A 8 -4.01 -11.28 -10.71
CA LEU A 8 -2.72 -11.34 -11.42
C LEU A 8 -2.61 -12.59 -12.29
N ASN A 9 -3.05 -13.75 -11.78
CA ASN A 9 -3.07 -14.99 -12.53
C ASN A 9 -4.04 -14.93 -13.72
N ASP A 10 -5.23 -14.36 -13.54
CA ASP A 10 -6.24 -14.15 -14.59
C ASP A 10 -5.71 -13.19 -15.68
N ALA A 11 -4.85 -12.24 -15.30
CA ALA A 11 -4.13 -11.36 -16.22
C ALA A 11 -2.90 -12.03 -16.90
N GLY A 12 -2.62 -13.30 -16.61
CA GLY A 12 -1.49 -14.04 -17.18
C GLY A 12 -0.14 -13.71 -16.55
N LEU A 13 -0.10 -13.03 -15.41
CA LEU A 13 1.12 -12.69 -14.68
C LEU A 13 1.49 -13.83 -13.71
N ARG A 14 2.77 -14.19 -13.65
CA ARG A 14 3.28 -15.18 -12.70
C ARG A 14 3.62 -14.50 -11.37
N VAL A 15 3.06 -15.00 -10.27
CA VAL A 15 3.21 -14.41 -8.93
C VAL A 15 4.35 -15.06 -8.16
N MET A 16 5.20 -14.26 -7.53
CA MET A 16 6.04 -14.69 -6.41
C MET A 16 5.45 -14.10 -5.13
N PHE A 17 5.02 -14.96 -4.21
CA PHE A 17 4.54 -14.52 -2.91
C PHE A 17 5.73 -14.42 -1.94
N TYR A 18 5.94 -13.22 -1.42
CA TYR A 18 7.10 -12.86 -0.61
C TYR A 18 6.60 -12.36 0.76
N PRO A 19 6.46 -13.24 1.78
CA PRO A 19 6.13 -12.84 3.14
C PRO A 19 7.38 -12.36 3.89
N PHE A 20 7.33 -11.16 4.46
CA PHE A 20 8.41 -10.62 5.28
C PHE A 20 7.89 -9.88 6.52
N VAL A 21 8.81 -9.57 7.44
CA VAL A 21 8.51 -8.91 8.72
C VAL A 21 9.04 -7.49 8.75
N LEU A 22 8.27 -6.58 9.35
CA LEU A 22 8.66 -5.22 9.69
C LEU A 22 8.65 -5.05 11.19
N MET A 23 9.52 -4.17 11.68
CA MET A 23 9.73 -3.93 13.10
C MET A 23 8.83 -2.79 13.59
N THR A 24 8.38 -2.84 14.85
CA THR A 24 7.45 -1.85 15.42
C THR A 24 8.07 -0.95 16.49
N GLN A 25 9.34 -1.19 16.84
CA GLN A 25 10.10 -0.40 17.80
C GLN A 25 10.07 1.07 17.38
N GLN A 26 9.60 1.95 18.26
CA GLN A 26 9.65 3.40 18.07
C GLN A 26 10.82 3.98 18.86
N ALA A 27 11.17 5.24 18.63
CA ALA A 27 12.13 5.95 19.49
C ALA A 27 11.60 5.99 20.94
N GLY A 28 12.48 5.80 21.93
CA GLY A 28 12.12 5.76 23.35
C GLY A 28 11.44 4.45 23.77
N ASN A 29 11.74 3.32 23.11
CA ASN A 29 11.11 2.03 23.43
C ASN A 29 11.64 1.37 24.72
N GLY A 30 12.84 1.76 25.20
CA GLY A 30 13.43 1.23 26.43
C GLY A 30 13.80 -0.27 26.39
N LEU A 31 13.78 -0.92 25.22
CA LEU A 31 14.24 -2.30 25.05
C LEU A 31 15.76 -2.33 24.93
N SER A 32 16.42 -3.29 25.59
CA SER A 32 17.87 -3.46 25.45
C SER A 32 18.26 -3.75 24.00
N ASP A 33 19.26 -3.03 23.51
CA ASP A 33 19.84 -3.25 22.17
C ASP A 33 20.86 -4.39 22.20
N PRO A 34 20.66 -5.48 21.42
CA PRO A 34 21.64 -6.55 21.30
C PRO A 34 23.02 -6.09 20.83
N TRP A 35 23.09 -4.96 20.13
CA TRP A 35 24.33 -4.38 19.58
C TRP A 35 25.04 -3.41 20.54
N GLY A 36 24.42 -3.12 21.69
CA GLY A 36 25.03 -2.37 22.79
C GLY A 36 24.75 -0.87 22.84
N ALA A 37 23.81 -0.35 22.04
CA ALA A 37 23.25 0.98 22.27
C ALA A 37 22.38 1.01 23.54
N ALA A 38 21.94 2.21 23.95
CA ALA A 38 21.10 2.38 25.13
C ALA A 38 19.72 1.70 24.99
N GLU A 39 19.15 1.74 23.79
CA GLU A 39 17.89 1.07 23.44
C GLU A 39 17.90 0.61 21.99
N GLN A 40 16.98 -0.30 21.63
CA GLN A 40 16.83 -0.76 20.25
C GLN A 40 16.51 0.42 19.32
N PRO A 41 17.11 0.47 18.12
CA PRO A 41 16.83 1.52 17.13
C PRO A 41 15.34 1.54 16.72
N ALA A 42 14.87 2.69 16.22
CA ALA A 42 13.49 2.85 15.73
C ALA A 42 13.31 2.22 14.34
N LEU A 43 12.25 1.42 14.18
CA LEU A 43 11.88 0.70 12.96
C LEU A 43 13.10 0.06 12.26
N PRO A 44 13.87 -0.79 12.95
CA PRO A 44 15.10 -1.35 12.40
C PRO A 44 14.82 -2.33 11.27
N TRP A 45 15.81 -2.51 10.42
CA TRP A 45 15.77 -3.51 9.36
C TRP A 45 15.72 -4.94 9.92
N ARG A 46 14.94 -5.82 9.28
CA ARG A 46 14.78 -7.23 9.68
C ARG A 46 16.09 -8.01 9.71
N GLY A 47 17.08 -7.64 8.89
CA GLY A 47 18.41 -8.26 8.92
C GLY A 47 19.20 -7.98 10.21
N ARG A 48 18.72 -7.09 11.09
CA ARG A 48 19.28 -6.84 12.43
C ARG A 48 18.79 -7.82 13.51
N ILE A 49 17.79 -8.66 13.21
CA ILE A 49 17.32 -9.67 14.16
C ILE A 49 18.48 -10.62 14.48
N THR A 50 18.78 -10.79 15.76
CA THR A 50 19.91 -11.59 16.25
C THR A 50 19.60 -12.14 17.65
N GLY A 51 20.55 -12.83 18.29
CA GLY A 51 20.40 -13.31 19.66
C GLY A 51 20.28 -12.18 20.69
N SER A 52 19.98 -12.52 21.94
CA SER A 52 19.80 -11.57 23.04
C SER A 52 20.99 -10.62 23.23
N VAL A 53 22.20 -11.10 22.94
CA VAL A 53 23.42 -10.31 22.82
C VAL A 53 24.12 -10.69 21.51
N ALA A 54 24.27 -9.71 20.62
CA ALA A 54 24.74 -9.92 19.25
C ALA A 54 26.18 -10.50 19.18
N PRO A 55 26.56 -11.21 18.11
CA PRO A 55 27.91 -11.71 17.91
C PRO A 55 28.98 -10.61 18.07
N GLY A 56 30.12 -10.94 18.68
CA GLY A 56 31.23 -10.00 18.91
C GLY A 56 31.04 -9.06 20.10
N ARG A 57 29.97 -9.22 20.89
CA ARG A 57 29.73 -8.49 22.14
C ARG A 57 30.05 -9.35 23.36
N ASP A 58 30.45 -8.70 24.45
CA ASP A 58 30.67 -9.37 25.73
C ASP A 58 29.38 -10.04 26.21
N GLY A 59 29.46 -11.34 26.52
CA GLY A 59 28.30 -12.13 26.93
C GLY A 59 27.41 -12.59 25.78
N THR A 60 27.88 -12.55 24.53
CA THR A 60 27.16 -13.08 23.38
C THR A 60 26.76 -14.55 23.55
N VAL A 61 25.59 -14.90 23.03
CA VAL A 61 25.10 -16.28 22.95
C VAL A 61 25.63 -17.01 21.71
N ASP A 62 26.26 -16.30 20.78
CA ASP A 62 26.82 -16.86 19.55
C ASP A 62 27.82 -17.99 19.84
N GLY A 63 27.66 -19.11 19.14
CA GLY A 63 28.45 -20.34 19.32
C GLY A 63 28.03 -21.22 20.50
N THR A 64 26.93 -20.89 21.19
CA THR A 64 26.46 -21.61 22.39
C THR A 64 25.11 -22.29 22.18
N SER A 65 24.72 -23.19 23.09
CA SER A 65 23.39 -23.79 23.10
C SER A 65 22.26 -22.81 23.43
N ALA A 66 22.57 -21.63 23.96
CA ALA A 66 21.57 -20.58 24.18
C ALA A 66 21.11 -19.99 22.84
N ALA A 67 22.00 -19.80 21.86
CA ALA A 67 21.62 -19.38 20.52
C ALA A 67 20.68 -20.39 19.84
N ASP A 68 20.92 -21.70 20.01
CA ASP A 68 20.02 -22.74 19.52
C ASP A 68 18.60 -22.58 20.10
N ALA A 69 18.50 -22.34 21.41
CA ALA A 69 17.22 -22.17 22.09
C ALA A 69 16.49 -20.88 21.68
N GLU A 70 17.21 -19.76 21.53
CA GLU A 70 16.63 -18.48 21.10
C GLU A 70 16.11 -18.54 19.66
N VAL A 71 16.87 -19.16 18.75
CA VAL A 71 16.43 -19.37 17.36
C VAL A 71 15.21 -20.31 17.31
N ALA A 72 15.21 -21.38 18.09
CA ALA A 72 14.06 -22.27 18.20
C ALA A 72 12.81 -21.52 18.71
N ALA A 73 12.97 -20.61 19.68
CA ALA A 73 11.88 -19.79 20.19
C ALA A 73 11.34 -18.80 19.13
N PHE A 74 12.20 -18.21 18.31
CA PHE A 74 11.79 -17.33 17.21
C PHE A 74 10.98 -18.08 16.13
N PHE A 75 11.47 -19.24 15.70
CA PHE A 75 10.78 -20.05 14.69
C PHE A 75 9.50 -20.70 15.23
N GLY A 76 9.46 -21.08 16.51
CA GLY A 76 8.30 -21.67 17.18
C GLY A 76 8.02 -23.13 16.80
N ALA A 77 6.88 -23.63 17.26
CA ALA A 77 6.49 -25.03 17.14
C ALA A 77 5.31 -25.29 16.17
N ALA A 78 4.75 -24.27 15.54
CA ALA A 78 3.65 -24.42 14.58
C ALA A 78 3.98 -25.42 13.46
N ALA A 79 3.01 -26.25 13.10
CA ALA A 79 3.11 -27.31 12.09
C ALA A 79 2.05 -27.15 10.97
N PRO A 80 2.25 -27.76 9.79
CA PRO A 80 1.28 -27.68 8.68
C PRO A 80 -0.15 -28.09 9.05
N GLY A 81 -0.30 -29.07 9.95
CA GLY A 81 -1.58 -29.60 10.42
C GLY A 81 -2.34 -28.70 11.39
N ASP A 82 -1.75 -27.62 11.88
CA ASP A 82 -2.38 -26.69 12.83
C ASP A 82 -3.34 -25.69 12.14
N PHE A 83 -3.45 -25.74 10.82
CA PHE A 83 -4.25 -24.81 10.03
C PHE A 83 -5.46 -25.54 9.41
N VAL A 84 -6.66 -25.06 9.75
CA VAL A 84 -7.94 -25.58 9.26
C VAL A 84 -8.54 -24.58 8.28
N THR A 85 -8.85 -25.06 7.07
CA THR A 85 -9.49 -24.26 6.03
C THR A 85 -11.01 -24.37 6.13
N THR A 86 -11.71 -23.23 6.19
CA THR A 86 -13.17 -23.16 6.09
C THR A 86 -13.57 -22.11 5.06
N GLY A 87 -13.99 -22.55 3.86
CA GLY A 87 -14.21 -21.64 2.73
C GLY A 87 -12.91 -20.93 2.33
N GLU A 88 -12.91 -19.59 2.35
CA GLU A 88 -11.71 -18.77 2.06
C GLU A 88 -10.97 -18.31 3.34
N ARG A 89 -11.32 -18.86 4.50
CA ARG A 89 -10.72 -18.54 5.79
C ARG A 89 -9.78 -19.64 6.25
N ILE A 90 -8.65 -19.24 6.83
CA ILE A 90 -7.71 -20.12 7.53
C ILE A 90 -7.79 -19.86 9.03
N ASP A 91 -8.17 -20.88 9.79
CA ASP A 91 -8.17 -20.88 11.25
C ASP A 91 -6.95 -21.64 11.78
N TYR A 92 -6.33 -21.13 12.84
CA TYR A 92 -5.16 -21.76 13.48
C TYR A 92 -5.55 -22.37 14.83
N VAL A 93 -5.25 -23.65 15.02
CA VAL A 93 -5.59 -24.45 16.21
C VAL A 93 -4.37 -25.03 16.94
N GLY A 94 -3.17 -24.62 16.55
CA GLY A 94 -1.90 -25.06 17.15
C GLY A 94 -1.53 -24.32 18.45
N PRO A 95 -0.25 -24.44 18.89
CA PRO A 95 0.27 -23.75 20.07
C PRO A 95 0.00 -22.24 20.07
N ALA A 96 -0.29 -21.64 21.23
CA ALA A 96 -0.58 -20.22 21.36
C ALA A 96 0.70 -19.35 21.27
N GLU A 97 1.24 -19.21 20.06
CA GLU A 97 2.50 -18.50 19.77
C GLU A 97 2.35 -17.53 18.58
N TRP A 98 3.18 -16.48 18.53
CA TRP A 98 3.33 -15.60 17.36
C TRP A 98 4.71 -15.79 16.75
N SER A 99 4.92 -16.98 16.19
CA SER A 99 6.22 -17.44 15.70
C SER A 99 6.39 -17.25 14.19
N TYR A 100 7.63 -17.29 13.72
CA TYR A 100 7.93 -17.18 12.30
C TYR A 100 7.32 -18.32 11.47
N ARG A 101 7.34 -19.57 11.99
CA ARG A 101 6.70 -20.71 11.30
C ARG A 101 5.19 -20.52 11.19
N ARG A 102 4.53 -20.08 12.26
CA ARG A 102 3.08 -19.80 12.22
C ARG A 102 2.76 -18.77 11.13
N PHE A 103 3.55 -17.71 11.03
CA PHE A 103 3.41 -16.66 10.01
C PHE A 103 3.54 -17.24 8.59
N VAL A 104 4.65 -17.91 8.28
CA VAL A 104 4.92 -18.41 6.92
C VAL A 104 3.94 -19.52 6.51
N LEU A 105 3.64 -20.47 7.40
CA LEU A 105 2.71 -21.58 7.09
C LEU A 105 1.27 -21.09 6.89
N HIS A 106 0.83 -20.07 7.64
CA HIS A 106 -0.47 -19.43 7.41
C HIS A 106 -0.57 -18.89 5.98
N TYR A 107 0.47 -18.17 5.54
CA TYR A 107 0.51 -17.62 4.20
C TYR A 107 0.66 -18.68 3.11
N ALA A 108 1.35 -19.79 3.36
CA ALA A 108 1.38 -20.93 2.44
C ALA A 108 -0.03 -21.50 2.21
N HIS A 109 -0.84 -21.65 3.26
CA HIS A 109 -2.24 -22.07 3.11
C HIS A 109 -3.09 -21.04 2.36
N LEU A 110 -2.93 -19.74 2.63
CA LEU A 110 -3.61 -18.68 1.87
C LEU A 110 -3.19 -18.65 0.39
N PHE A 111 -1.91 -18.85 0.11
CA PHE A 111 -1.38 -18.92 -1.26
C PHE A 111 -1.96 -20.12 -2.02
N LYS A 112 -2.09 -21.27 -1.35
CA LYS A 112 -2.78 -22.44 -1.88
C LYS A 112 -4.24 -22.14 -2.21
N LEU A 113 -4.98 -21.49 -1.33
CA LEU A 113 -6.38 -21.08 -1.57
C LEU A 113 -6.54 -20.09 -2.72
N ALA A 114 -5.52 -19.28 -2.95
CA ALA A 114 -5.47 -18.36 -4.08
C ALA A 114 -5.20 -19.04 -5.44
N GLY A 115 -4.96 -20.35 -5.45
CA GLY A 115 -4.73 -21.16 -6.64
C GLY A 115 -3.36 -21.85 -6.64
N GLY A 116 -2.43 -21.45 -5.78
CA GLY A 116 -1.13 -22.10 -5.63
C GLY A 116 -0.29 -22.12 -6.92
N GLN A 117 -0.28 -21.04 -7.69
CA GLN A 117 0.50 -20.94 -8.93
C GLN A 117 1.61 -19.90 -8.80
N GLY A 118 2.83 -20.25 -9.24
CA GLY A 118 3.98 -19.35 -9.25
C GLY A 118 5.08 -19.77 -8.28
N ALA A 119 5.50 -18.84 -7.42
CA ALA A 119 6.60 -19.04 -6.48
C ALA A 119 6.27 -18.53 -5.07
N PHE A 120 6.96 -19.05 -4.06
CA PHE A 120 6.76 -18.72 -2.65
C PHE A 120 8.11 -18.61 -1.93
N CYS A 121 8.39 -17.46 -1.32
CA CYS A 121 9.57 -17.29 -0.48
C CYS A 121 9.28 -17.74 0.96
N ILE A 122 10.18 -18.54 1.54
CA ILE A 122 10.08 -18.97 2.95
C ILE A 122 10.59 -17.91 3.92
N GLY A 123 11.22 -16.87 3.40
CA GLY A 123 11.72 -15.74 4.16
C GLY A 123 12.62 -14.84 3.35
N SER A 124 13.08 -13.78 4.01
CA SER A 124 13.85 -12.73 3.36
C SER A 124 14.76 -11.96 4.31
N GLU A 125 16.01 -11.72 3.89
CA GLU A 125 16.98 -10.85 4.56
C GLU A 125 17.10 -11.10 6.08
N LEU A 126 17.04 -12.35 6.52
CA LEU A 126 17.20 -12.74 7.93
C LEU A 126 18.69 -12.82 8.31
N ARG A 127 19.52 -11.95 7.72
CA ARG A 127 20.98 -11.97 7.78
C ARG A 127 21.55 -12.19 9.18
N GLY A 128 21.08 -11.41 10.18
CA GLY A 128 21.55 -11.55 11.55
C GLY A 128 21.22 -12.90 12.21
N LEU A 129 20.13 -13.55 11.79
CA LEU A 129 19.73 -14.88 12.28
C LEU A 129 20.48 -16.00 11.55
N THR A 130 20.63 -15.92 10.23
CA THR A 130 21.31 -16.95 9.44
C THR A 130 22.81 -16.99 9.67
N GLN A 131 23.38 -15.91 10.20
CA GLN A 131 24.78 -15.82 10.62
C GLN A 131 25.01 -16.23 12.08
N LEU A 132 23.95 -16.37 12.89
CA LEU A 132 24.07 -16.75 14.30
C LEU A 132 24.47 -18.23 14.42
N ARG A 133 25.53 -18.50 15.18
CA ARG A 133 26.07 -19.85 15.40
C ARG A 133 25.48 -20.46 16.67
N GLY A 134 25.10 -21.72 16.59
CA GLY A 134 24.72 -22.58 17.71
C GLY A 134 25.90 -23.31 18.31
N ALA A 135 25.61 -24.27 19.21
CA ALA A 135 26.63 -25.11 19.81
C ALA A 135 27.44 -25.85 18.72
N GLY A 136 28.77 -25.85 18.85
CA GLY A 136 29.66 -26.53 17.91
C GLY A 136 29.80 -25.85 16.54
N GLY A 137 29.39 -24.58 16.40
CA GLY A 137 29.51 -23.83 15.15
C GLY A 137 28.43 -24.17 14.11
N THR A 138 27.31 -24.74 14.54
CA THR A 138 26.16 -25.02 13.68
C THR A 138 25.38 -23.74 13.35
N PHE A 139 24.54 -23.75 12.30
CA PHE A 139 23.68 -22.61 11.94
C PHE A 139 22.19 -22.97 12.16
N PRO A 140 21.64 -22.82 13.38
CA PRO A 140 20.31 -23.28 13.73
C PRO A 140 19.19 -22.63 12.90
N ALA A 141 19.34 -21.36 12.51
CA ALA A 141 18.33 -20.68 11.69
C ALA A 141 18.26 -21.27 10.27
N VAL A 142 19.41 -21.66 9.70
CA VAL A 142 19.47 -22.33 8.39
C VAL A 142 18.82 -23.71 8.47
N ALA A 143 19.06 -24.47 9.53
CA ALA A 143 18.36 -25.74 9.76
C ALA A 143 16.84 -25.56 9.89
N ALA A 144 16.39 -24.52 10.61
CA ALA A 144 14.97 -24.20 10.76
C ALA A 144 14.31 -23.76 9.43
N LEU A 145 15.02 -22.99 8.59
CA LEU A 145 14.55 -22.61 7.25
C LEU A 145 14.40 -23.84 6.33
N ARG A 146 15.32 -24.80 6.38
CA ARG A 146 15.20 -26.06 5.62
C ARG A 146 13.97 -26.86 6.05
N ALA A 147 13.74 -26.99 7.36
CA ALA A 147 12.54 -27.64 7.88
C ALA A 147 11.27 -26.91 7.42
N LEU A 148 11.27 -25.57 7.47
CA LEU A 148 10.16 -24.75 7.00
C LEU A 148 9.92 -24.91 5.49
N ALA A 149 10.96 -25.04 4.67
CA ALA A 149 10.83 -25.29 3.23
C ALA A 149 10.10 -26.63 2.96
N ALA A 150 10.46 -27.69 3.68
CA ALA A 150 9.79 -28.98 3.58
C ALA A 150 8.31 -28.91 4.01
N ASP A 151 8.01 -28.18 5.08
CA ASP A 151 6.64 -27.97 5.54
C ASP A 151 5.80 -27.15 4.54
N VAL A 152 6.40 -26.11 3.94
CA VAL A 152 5.75 -25.32 2.88
C VAL A 152 5.52 -26.19 1.64
N ARG A 153 6.47 -27.05 1.25
CA ARG A 153 6.30 -28.02 0.17
C ARG A 153 5.11 -28.95 0.43
N GLN A 154 4.97 -29.46 1.65
CA GLN A 154 3.85 -30.33 2.02
C GLN A 154 2.50 -29.64 1.78
N ILE A 155 2.43 -28.33 1.99
CA ILE A 155 1.21 -27.54 1.77
C ILE A 155 1.01 -27.25 0.27
N LEU A 156 2.02 -26.69 -0.39
CA LEU A 156 1.91 -26.12 -1.75
C LEU A 156 2.03 -27.14 -2.87
N GLY A 157 2.62 -28.31 -2.61
CA GLY A 157 2.85 -29.34 -3.62
C GLY A 157 4.09 -29.08 -4.49
N PRO A 158 4.36 -29.98 -5.45
CA PRO A 158 5.61 -29.98 -6.22
C PRO A 158 5.70 -28.88 -7.28
N ASP A 159 4.57 -28.30 -7.69
CA ASP A 159 4.52 -27.39 -8.84
C ASP A 159 4.91 -25.94 -8.50
N VAL A 160 4.78 -25.55 -7.23
CA VAL A 160 5.15 -24.20 -6.77
C VAL A 160 6.65 -24.10 -6.59
N ARG A 161 7.29 -23.06 -7.10
CA ARG A 161 8.72 -22.82 -6.85
C ARG A 161 8.95 -22.24 -5.46
N ILE A 162 9.79 -22.85 -4.65
CA ILE A 162 10.10 -22.40 -3.29
C ILE A 162 11.52 -21.84 -3.24
N GLY A 163 11.72 -20.71 -2.57
CA GLY A 163 13.06 -20.12 -2.39
C GLY A 163 13.18 -19.30 -1.12
N TYR A 164 14.37 -18.76 -0.88
CA TYR A 164 14.66 -17.78 0.18
C TYR A 164 15.31 -16.56 -0.47
N ALA A 165 14.86 -15.36 -0.10
CA ALA A 165 15.36 -14.09 -0.62
C ALA A 165 16.48 -13.56 0.29
N ALA A 166 17.71 -13.93 0.00
CA ALA A 166 18.85 -13.49 0.80
C ALA A 166 19.19 -12.02 0.51
N ASP A 167 19.63 -11.30 1.52
CA ASP A 167 20.23 -9.98 1.33
C ASP A 167 21.49 -10.11 0.44
N TRP A 168 21.78 -9.11 -0.40
CA TRP A 168 22.95 -9.10 -1.29
C TRP A 168 24.29 -9.28 -0.54
N SER A 169 24.35 -8.95 0.76
CA SER A 169 25.53 -9.15 1.60
C SER A 169 25.50 -10.45 2.42
N GLU A 170 24.53 -11.33 2.19
CA GLU A 170 24.28 -12.57 2.95
C GLU A 170 24.44 -13.84 2.09
N TYR A 171 23.98 -13.84 0.84
CA TYR A 171 23.79 -15.07 0.05
C TYR A 171 25.06 -15.91 -0.16
N PHE A 172 26.22 -15.25 -0.28
CA PHE A 172 27.47 -15.83 -0.76
C PHE A 172 28.33 -16.49 0.33
N GLY A 173 28.02 -16.22 1.60
CA GLY A 173 28.72 -16.78 2.75
C GLY A 173 28.92 -15.77 3.89
N TYR A 174 29.41 -16.30 5.01
CA TYR A 174 29.64 -15.61 6.26
C TYR A 174 31.13 -15.60 6.64
N ARG A 175 31.56 -14.47 7.21
CA ARG A 175 32.92 -14.24 7.71
C ARG A 175 32.78 -13.69 9.11
N PRO A 176 32.94 -14.53 10.14
CA PRO A 176 32.83 -14.08 11.52
C PRO A 176 33.83 -12.94 11.79
N PRO A 177 33.39 -11.80 12.36
CA PRO A 177 34.28 -10.70 12.71
C PRO A 177 35.08 -10.96 14.00
N ASP A 178 35.13 -12.22 14.46
CA ASP A 178 35.74 -12.64 15.73
C ASP A 178 37.26 -12.92 15.62
N GLY A 179 37.85 -12.69 14.45
CA GLY A 179 39.27 -12.93 14.19
C GLY A 179 39.65 -14.38 13.94
N SER A 180 38.68 -15.29 13.83
CA SER A 180 38.90 -16.70 13.44
C SER A 180 39.61 -16.84 12.09
N GLY A 181 39.34 -15.92 11.15
CA GLY A 181 39.75 -16.07 9.76
C GLY A 181 38.90 -17.11 9.00
N ASP A 182 37.74 -17.46 9.54
CA ASP A 182 36.84 -18.42 8.92
C ASP A 182 36.16 -17.82 7.67
N VAL A 183 36.02 -18.66 6.65
CA VAL A 183 35.15 -18.43 5.49
C VAL A 183 34.13 -19.55 5.48
N LEU A 184 32.88 -19.20 5.81
CA LEU A 184 31.78 -20.13 6.02
C LEU A 184 30.71 -19.97 4.94
N PHE A 185 30.33 -21.02 4.22
CA PHE A 185 29.19 -21.05 3.31
C PHE A 185 27.94 -21.49 4.07
N ASN A 186 27.57 -20.71 5.09
CA ASN A 186 26.53 -21.02 6.06
C ASN A 186 25.16 -21.34 5.44
N LEU A 187 24.85 -20.76 4.27
CA LEU A 187 23.58 -20.99 3.56
C LEU A 187 23.61 -22.16 2.57
N ASP A 188 24.77 -22.75 2.27
CA ASP A 188 24.86 -23.89 1.34
C ASP A 188 23.96 -25.08 1.70
N PRO A 189 23.75 -25.44 2.99
CA PRO A 189 22.79 -26.48 3.35
C PRO A 189 21.36 -26.16 2.89
N LEU A 190 20.94 -24.88 2.88
CA LEU A 190 19.64 -24.45 2.37
C LEU A 190 19.66 -24.39 0.84
N TRP A 191 20.72 -23.82 0.25
CA TRP A 191 20.89 -23.72 -1.20
C TRP A 191 20.99 -25.07 -1.89
N ALA A 192 21.52 -26.10 -1.24
CA ALA A 192 21.57 -27.46 -1.75
C ALA A 192 20.30 -28.28 -1.47
N ASP A 193 19.40 -27.79 -0.60
CA ASP A 193 18.21 -28.55 -0.18
C ASP A 193 17.26 -28.82 -1.35
N ALA A 194 16.76 -30.04 -1.49
CA ALA A 194 15.91 -30.42 -2.63
C ALA A 194 14.60 -29.62 -2.69
N GLU A 195 14.16 -29.05 -1.57
CA GLU A 195 12.92 -28.27 -1.51
C GLU A 195 13.07 -26.82 -1.97
N ILE A 196 14.30 -26.34 -2.11
CA ILE A 196 14.61 -25.01 -2.65
C ILE A 196 14.81 -25.11 -4.16
N ASP A 197 14.02 -24.39 -4.94
CA ASP A 197 14.05 -24.41 -6.40
C ASP A 197 14.97 -23.36 -7.02
N PHE A 198 15.21 -22.25 -6.32
CA PHE A 198 16.01 -21.12 -6.81
C PHE A 198 16.74 -20.42 -5.66
N ILE A 199 17.83 -19.72 -6.00
CA ILE A 199 18.57 -18.84 -5.08
C ILE A 199 18.03 -17.43 -5.26
N GLY A 200 17.30 -16.93 -4.26
CA GLY A 200 16.78 -15.56 -4.27
C GLY A 200 17.80 -14.59 -3.72
N ILE A 201 18.03 -13.48 -4.43
CA ILE A 201 18.92 -12.40 -3.98
C ILE A 201 18.18 -11.06 -4.10
N ASP A 202 18.11 -10.32 -3.00
CA ASP A 202 17.70 -8.92 -2.98
C ASP A 202 18.92 -8.07 -3.35
N ASN A 203 19.14 -7.92 -4.67
CA ASN A 203 20.38 -7.46 -5.27
C ASN A 203 20.45 -5.92 -5.32
N TYR A 204 20.95 -5.35 -4.23
CA TYR A 204 21.21 -3.91 -4.08
C TYR A 204 22.71 -3.56 -4.10
N MET A 205 23.51 -4.31 -4.84
CA MET A 205 24.97 -4.11 -4.93
C MET A 205 25.31 -2.77 -5.61
N PRO A 206 26.30 -2.01 -5.13
CA PRO A 206 26.71 -0.73 -5.73
C PRO A 206 27.13 -0.86 -7.20
N LEU A 207 26.67 0.06 -8.05
CA LEU A 207 27.05 0.15 -9.47
C LEU A 207 27.90 1.40 -9.77
N SER A 208 28.28 2.16 -8.75
CA SER A 208 29.14 3.33 -8.91
C SER A 208 29.87 3.70 -7.62
N ASP A 209 30.93 4.50 -7.74
CA ASP A 209 31.59 5.22 -6.65
C ASP A 209 31.79 6.69 -7.05
N TRP A 210 30.72 7.28 -7.60
CA TRP A 210 30.73 8.61 -8.20
C TRP A 210 30.81 9.71 -7.14
N ARG A 211 31.44 10.84 -7.48
CA ARG A 211 31.65 12.00 -6.59
C ARG A 211 31.46 13.30 -7.36
N GLU A 212 31.42 14.41 -6.64
CA GLU A 212 31.42 15.73 -7.26
C GLU A 212 32.76 16.06 -7.92
N GLY A 213 32.71 16.90 -8.96
CA GLY A 213 33.89 17.43 -9.66
C GLY A 213 34.46 16.50 -10.73
N PHE A 214 35.65 16.86 -11.24
CA PHE A 214 36.28 16.20 -12.38
C PHE A 214 37.58 15.45 -12.00
N GLU A 215 37.93 15.40 -10.72
CA GLU A 215 39.21 14.86 -10.24
C GLU A 215 39.07 13.50 -9.52
N HIS A 216 37.85 13.01 -9.31
CA HIS A 216 37.64 11.70 -8.70
C HIS A 216 38.04 10.56 -9.67
N LEU A 217 38.34 9.37 -9.14
CA LEU A 217 38.93 8.26 -9.90
C LEU A 217 38.05 7.76 -11.06
N ASP A 218 36.75 8.02 -11.02
CA ASP A 218 35.76 7.61 -12.04
C ASP A 218 35.39 8.74 -13.00
N ALA A 219 35.95 9.95 -12.83
CA ALA A 219 35.58 11.14 -13.62
C ALA A 219 35.82 10.95 -15.13
N GLY A 220 36.75 10.05 -15.50
CA GLY A 220 37.05 9.70 -16.89
C GLY A 220 35.87 9.09 -17.67
N TRP A 221 34.85 8.56 -16.98
CA TRP A 221 33.60 8.12 -17.62
C TRP A 221 32.70 9.28 -18.05
N GLY A 222 32.98 10.50 -17.60
CA GLY A 222 32.28 11.73 -17.98
C GLY A 222 30.90 11.92 -17.32
N SER A 223 30.19 10.84 -16.99
CA SER A 223 28.85 10.89 -16.37
C SER A 223 28.55 9.67 -15.50
N ILE A 224 27.91 9.89 -14.34
CA ILE A 224 27.31 8.78 -13.57
C ILE A 224 26.18 8.08 -14.35
N HIS A 225 25.49 8.82 -15.24
CA HIS A 225 24.42 8.27 -16.07
C HIS A 225 24.93 7.52 -17.30
N ASP A 226 26.24 7.32 -17.44
CA ASP A 226 26.80 6.49 -18.52
C ASP A 226 26.46 5.01 -18.28
N LEU A 227 25.87 4.35 -19.29
CA LEU A 227 25.41 2.97 -19.14
C LEU A 227 26.56 1.97 -19.08
N GLU A 228 27.65 2.20 -19.81
CA GLU A 228 28.78 1.29 -19.83
C GLU A 228 29.59 1.41 -18.53
N TYR A 229 29.65 2.60 -17.93
CA TYR A 229 30.14 2.80 -16.56
C TYR A 229 29.36 1.94 -15.56
N LEU A 230 28.03 2.06 -15.54
CA LEU A 230 27.20 1.30 -14.60
C LEU A 230 27.29 -0.22 -14.85
N LYS A 231 27.30 -0.67 -16.11
CA LYS A 231 27.47 -2.09 -16.47
C LYS A 231 28.83 -2.64 -16.07
N SER A 232 29.91 -1.87 -16.28
CA SER A 232 31.27 -2.28 -15.91
C SER A 232 31.41 -2.50 -14.40
N ASN A 233 30.54 -1.88 -13.60
CA ASN A 233 30.46 -2.07 -12.17
C ASN A 233 29.46 -3.17 -11.76
N ILE A 234 28.90 -4.02 -12.64
CA ILE A 234 28.05 -5.15 -12.18
C ILE A 234 28.93 -6.29 -11.67
N GLU A 235 29.88 -6.74 -12.49
CA GLU A 235 30.98 -7.65 -12.09
C GLU A 235 32.32 -6.87 -12.03
N GLY A 236 32.30 -5.76 -11.30
CA GLY A 236 33.45 -4.85 -11.14
C GLY A 236 33.23 -3.84 -10.00
N GLY A 237 34.22 -3.01 -9.70
CA GLY A 237 34.11 -1.93 -8.71
C GLY A 237 34.09 -2.39 -7.24
N GLU A 238 33.42 -1.62 -6.36
CA GLU A 238 33.30 -1.93 -4.92
C GLU A 238 32.62 -3.29 -4.72
N GLY A 239 33.23 -4.21 -3.98
CA GLY A 239 32.69 -5.55 -3.73
C GLY A 239 33.08 -6.62 -4.75
N TYR A 240 33.78 -6.23 -5.82
CA TYR A 240 34.37 -7.15 -6.79
C TYR A 240 35.88 -6.90 -6.93
N ASP A 241 36.28 -5.75 -7.47
CA ASP A 241 37.69 -5.43 -7.68
C ASP A 241 38.36 -4.98 -6.38
N TRP A 242 37.64 -4.22 -5.56
CA TRP A 242 38.17 -3.55 -4.38
C TRP A 242 37.10 -3.30 -3.30
N TYR A 243 37.53 -2.91 -2.11
CA TYR A 243 36.68 -2.46 -1.00
C TYR A 243 37.33 -1.29 -0.26
N TYR A 244 36.55 -0.58 0.55
CA TYR A 244 37.07 0.42 1.48
C TYR A 244 37.33 -0.20 2.86
N ALA A 245 38.59 -0.17 3.30
CA ALA A 245 38.97 -0.73 4.60
C ALA A 245 38.49 0.11 5.80
N THR A 246 38.31 1.42 5.59
CA THR A 246 37.85 2.36 6.61
C THR A 246 36.99 3.46 5.96
N GLU A 247 36.26 4.21 6.78
CA GLU A 247 35.51 5.37 6.30
C GLU A 247 36.45 6.48 5.78
N ASP A 248 37.61 6.69 6.40
CA ASP A 248 38.62 7.63 5.88
C ASP A 248 39.14 7.21 4.49
N ALA A 249 39.35 5.92 4.27
CA ALA A 249 39.70 5.40 2.94
C ALA A 249 38.58 5.69 1.93
N ARG A 250 37.30 5.54 2.32
CA ARG A 250 36.15 5.94 1.50
C ARG A 250 36.18 7.42 1.19
N GLN A 251 36.40 8.30 2.16
CA GLN A 251 36.44 9.76 1.94
C GLN A 251 37.55 10.16 0.95
N ARG A 252 38.72 9.53 1.03
CA ARG A 252 39.88 9.81 0.16
C ARG A 252 39.93 8.96 -1.13
N GLN A 253 38.90 8.14 -1.37
CA GLN A 253 38.83 7.21 -2.50
C GLN A 253 40.01 6.22 -2.60
N VAL A 254 40.53 5.79 -1.45
CA VAL A 254 41.61 4.78 -1.36
C VAL A 254 41.01 3.37 -1.44
N ARG A 255 41.05 2.79 -2.65
CA ARG A 255 40.50 1.48 -2.98
C ARG A 255 41.48 0.35 -2.65
N THR A 256 41.09 -0.58 -1.78
CA THR A 256 41.91 -1.77 -1.44
C THR A 256 41.50 -2.96 -2.31
N PRO A 257 42.39 -3.58 -3.10
CA PRO A 257 42.05 -4.72 -3.95
C PRO A 257 41.52 -5.92 -3.16
N ILE A 258 40.53 -6.63 -3.72
CA ILE A 258 40.06 -7.92 -3.18
C ILE A 258 40.84 -9.05 -3.86
N ARG A 259 41.76 -9.67 -3.09
CA ARG A 259 42.62 -10.77 -3.56
C ARG A 259 42.76 -11.85 -2.50
N ASP A 260 42.65 -13.09 -2.94
CA ASP A 260 42.97 -14.28 -2.17
C ASP A 260 44.38 -14.77 -2.52
N GLU A 261 45.38 -14.25 -1.80
CA GLU A 261 46.78 -14.62 -2.04
C GLU A 261 47.08 -16.07 -1.64
N ALA A 262 46.22 -16.71 -0.84
CA ALA A 262 46.45 -18.06 -0.34
C ALA A 262 46.06 -19.15 -1.33
N TYR A 263 44.92 -19.00 -2.04
CA TYR A 263 44.40 -20.03 -2.94
C TYR A 263 44.00 -19.51 -4.33
N GLY A 264 44.08 -18.19 -4.58
CA GLY A 264 43.69 -17.60 -5.87
C GLY A 264 42.18 -17.65 -6.13
N GLU A 265 41.37 -17.86 -5.09
CA GLU A 265 39.91 -17.94 -5.17
C GLU A 265 39.29 -16.59 -4.75
N ASP A 266 39.67 -15.49 -5.40
CA ASP A 266 39.21 -14.13 -5.03
C ASP A 266 37.68 -14.04 -4.89
N TRP A 267 36.96 -14.79 -5.73
CA TRP A 267 35.49 -14.85 -5.77
C TRP A 267 34.85 -15.17 -4.43
N VAL A 268 35.53 -15.91 -3.54
CA VAL A 268 34.97 -16.17 -2.22
C VAL A 268 34.81 -14.84 -1.48
N PHE A 269 35.71 -13.87 -1.64
CA PHE A 269 35.65 -12.58 -0.94
C PHE A 269 34.81 -11.51 -1.66
N ARG A 270 34.30 -11.80 -2.87
CA ARG A 270 33.56 -10.86 -3.71
C ARG A 270 32.05 -11.14 -3.65
N TYR A 271 31.31 -10.33 -2.90
CA TYR A 271 29.85 -10.46 -2.81
C TYR A 271 29.14 -10.15 -4.14
N LYS A 272 29.82 -9.57 -5.13
CA LYS A 272 29.27 -9.32 -6.47
C LYS A 272 29.57 -10.43 -7.47
N ASP A 273 30.46 -11.35 -7.11
CA ASP A 273 30.94 -12.39 -8.01
C ASP A 273 29.97 -13.59 -8.05
N ILE A 274 28.74 -13.27 -8.45
CA ILE A 274 27.62 -14.20 -8.56
C ILE A 274 27.98 -15.37 -9.47
N ARG A 275 28.67 -15.08 -10.58
CA ARG A 275 29.06 -16.09 -11.57
C ARG A 275 30.06 -17.09 -11.01
N ASN A 276 31.15 -16.64 -10.41
CA ASN A 276 32.13 -17.57 -9.86
C ASN A 276 31.59 -18.31 -8.64
N TRP A 277 30.77 -17.66 -7.80
CA TRP A 277 30.06 -18.35 -6.72
C TRP A 277 29.18 -19.48 -7.29
N TRP A 278 28.38 -19.20 -8.31
CA TRP A 278 27.46 -20.18 -8.88
C TRP A 278 28.15 -21.37 -9.57
N GLN A 279 29.28 -21.15 -10.24
CA GLN A 279 29.93 -22.16 -11.08
C GLN A 279 31.05 -22.96 -10.40
N ASN A 280 31.47 -22.62 -9.17
CA ASN A 280 32.58 -23.28 -8.49
C ASN A 280 32.13 -24.12 -7.29
N PRO A 281 32.87 -25.21 -6.96
CA PRO A 281 32.63 -25.95 -5.73
C PRO A 281 33.01 -25.08 -4.52
N HIS A 282 32.15 -25.06 -3.51
CA HIS A 282 32.38 -24.30 -2.29
C HIS A 282 33.18 -25.11 -1.28
N HIS A 283 34.22 -24.52 -0.70
CA HIS A 283 35.05 -25.14 0.32
C HIS A 283 35.20 -24.20 1.51
N GLU A 284 34.76 -24.66 2.68
CA GLU A 284 34.94 -23.90 3.91
C GLU A 284 36.41 -23.63 4.19
N ARG A 285 36.69 -22.49 4.83
CA ARG A 285 38.01 -22.21 5.41
C ARG A 285 37.85 -22.09 6.91
N ILE A 286 38.49 -22.98 7.65
CA ILE A 286 38.49 -22.94 9.12
C ILE A 286 39.88 -22.49 9.57
N GLY A 287 39.95 -21.39 10.32
CA GLY A 287 41.23 -20.77 10.66
C GLY A 287 42.01 -20.31 9.43
N GLY A 288 41.33 -19.94 8.34
CA GLY A 288 41.94 -19.63 7.05
C GLY A 288 42.37 -20.85 6.21
N VAL A 289 42.24 -22.08 6.71
CA VAL A 289 42.65 -23.30 6.00
C VAL A 289 41.51 -23.88 5.20
N ARG A 290 41.67 -23.96 3.88
CA ARG A 290 40.67 -24.53 2.96
C ARG A 290 40.43 -26.03 3.22
N SER A 291 39.17 -26.39 3.43
CA SER A 291 38.71 -27.75 3.61
C SER A 291 38.97 -28.61 2.36
N PRO A 292 39.44 -29.86 2.51
CA PRO A 292 39.66 -30.75 1.37
C PRO A 292 38.35 -31.19 0.70
N SER A 293 37.25 -31.25 1.45
CA SER A 293 35.93 -31.62 0.94
C SER A 293 35.08 -30.37 0.69
N PRO A 294 34.34 -30.30 -0.43
CA PRO A 294 33.40 -29.22 -0.64
C PRO A 294 32.18 -29.35 0.28
N THR A 295 31.39 -28.28 0.35
CA THR A 295 30.07 -28.29 0.99
C THR A 295 29.07 -29.11 0.15
N ALA A 296 27.79 -29.08 0.56
CA ALA A 296 26.71 -29.72 -0.21
C ALA A 296 26.36 -28.98 -1.51
N TRP A 297 26.88 -27.77 -1.75
CA TRP A 297 26.59 -27.03 -2.97
C TRP A 297 27.09 -27.77 -4.21
N VAL A 298 26.21 -27.90 -5.20
CA VAL A 298 26.55 -28.44 -6.51
C VAL A 298 26.60 -27.27 -7.49
N PRO A 299 27.76 -27.03 -8.14
CA PRO A 299 27.90 -25.94 -9.10
C PRO A 299 26.84 -25.98 -10.19
N GLY A 300 26.25 -24.83 -10.47
CA GLY A 300 25.24 -24.68 -11.51
C GLY A 300 23.89 -25.35 -11.23
N SER A 301 23.65 -25.87 -10.03
CA SER A 301 22.49 -26.73 -9.76
C SER A 301 21.15 -26.02 -9.75
N LYS A 302 21.11 -24.71 -9.45
CA LYS A 302 19.87 -23.93 -9.33
C LYS A 302 20.00 -22.56 -9.99
N PRO A 303 18.93 -22.02 -10.59
CA PRO A 303 18.93 -20.65 -11.10
C PRO A 303 18.97 -19.63 -9.95
N ILE A 304 19.45 -18.44 -10.28
CA ILE A 304 19.44 -17.24 -9.46
C ILE A 304 18.29 -16.36 -9.92
N TRP A 305 17.47 -15.96 -8.97
CA TRP A 305 16.41 -14.99 -9.17
C TRP A 305 16.77 -13.73 -8.39
N PHE A 306 16.70 -12.57 -9.04
CA PHE A 306 16.77 -11.32 -8.30
C PHE A 306 15.39 -11.01 -7.75
N THR A 307 15.19 -11.40 -6.48
CA THR A 307 13.92 -11.27 -5.78
C THR A 307 13.58 -9.82 -5.44
N GLU A 308 14.61 -8.97 -5.37
CA GLU A 308 14.52 -7.52 -5.45
C GLU A 308 15.70 -6.98 -6.25
N ILE A 309 15.45 -5.97 -7.09
CA ILE A 309 16.45 -5.00 -7.57
C ILE A 309 15.86 -3.61 -7.45
N GLY A 310 16.69 -2.60 -7.31
CA GLY A 310 16.21 -1.22 -7.39
C GLY A 310 17.26 -0.23 -6.98
N CYS A 311 17.00 1.03 -7.32
CA CYS A 311 17.81 2.17 -6.93
C CYS A 311 16.86 3.30 -6.51
N PRO A 312 17.15 4.03 -5.42
CA PRO A 312 16.37 5.22 -5.09
C PRO A 312 16.49 6.25 -6.22
N ALA A 313 15.42 7.00 -6.49
CA ALA A 313 15.45 8.13 -7.42
C ALA A 313 16.12 9.36 -6.79
N VAL A 314 17.38 9.19 -6.41
CA VAL A 314 18.21 10.18 -5.72
C VAL A 314 19.55 10.27 -6.42
N ASP A 315 20.11 11.48 -6.46
CA ASP A 315 21.47 11.75 -6.90
C ASP A 315 22.46 10.70 -6.36
N LYS A 316 23.25 10.09 -7.24
CA LYS A 316 24.19 9.01 -6.90
C LYS A 316 23.54 7.80 -6.20
N GLY A 317 22.26 7.53 -6.46
CA GLY A 317 21.54 6.35 -5.96
C GLY A 317 22.28 5.03 -6.16
N THR A 318 22.98 4.91 -7.28
CA THR A 318 23.78 3.74 -7.65
C THR A 318 25.03 3.51 -6.78
N ASN A 319 25.47 4.50 -6.00
CA ASN A 319 26.57 4.33 -5.02
C ASN A 319 26.16 3.41 -3.85
N ALA A 320 24.87 3.37 -3.51
CA ALA A 320 24.32 2.46 -2.52
C ALA A 320 22.83 2.22 -2.81
N PRO A 321 22.51 1.33 -3.76
CA PRO A 321 21.13 1.10 -4.21
C PRO A 321 20.18 0.62 -3.11
N ASN A 322 20.72 0.08 -2.01
CA ASN A 322 19.95 -0.38 -0.85
C ASN A 322 19.45 0.78 0.05
N ARG A 323 20.00 1.99 -0.09
CA ARG A 323 19.64 3.13 0.75
C ARG A 323 18.30 3.71 0.34
N PHE A 324 17.50 4.06 1.33
CA PHE A 324 16.22 4.75 1.16
C PHE A 324 16.12 5.91 2.15
N LEU A 325 15.30 6.90 1.80
CA LEU A 325 14.96 8.01 2.67
C LEU A 325 13.58 7.76 3.30
N ASP A 326 13.57 7.46 4.59
CA ASP A 326 12.36 7.45 5.42
C ASP A 326 12.70 8.09 6.77
N LEU A 327 12.22 9.32 7.01
CA LEU A 327 12.56 10.06 8.23
C LEU A 327 12.14 9.37 9.54
N ARG A 328 11.35 8.30 9.47
CA ARG A 328 10.91 7.51 10.64
C ARG A 328 11.80 6.30 10.93
N SER A 329 12.55 5.81 9.95
CA SER A 329 13.38 4.62 10.11
C SER A 329 14.82 4.99 10.50
N SER A 330 15.40 4.20 11.41
CA SER A 330 16.83 4.27 11.74
C SER A 330 17.76 3.87 10.59
N GLU A 331 17.25 3.17 9.57
CA GLU A 331 18.04 2.73 8.41
C GLU A 331 18.03 3.76 7.27
N SER A 332 17.30 4.86 7.47
CA SER A 332 17.22 6.00 6.56
C SER A 332 18.59 6.63 6.34
N GLY A 333 18.93 6.86 5.09
CA GLY A 333 20.19 7.48 4.74
C GLY A 333 20.29 7.77 3.26
N LEU A 334 21.15 8.73 2.94
CA LEU A 334 21.52 9.02 1.57
C LEU A 334 22.60 8.03 1.09
N PRO A 335 22.65 7.73 -0.22
CA PRO A 335 23.82 7.11 -0.82
C PRO A 335 25.09 7.92 -0.52
N PRO A 336 26.27 7.28 -0.39
CA PRO A 336 27.52 7.98 -0.17
C PRO A 336 27.75 9.10 -1.21
N PHE A 337 28.14 10.28 -0.73
CA PHE A 337 28.44 11.48 -1.54
C PHE A 337 27.25 12.08 -2.31
N SER A 338 26.03 11.54 -2.11
CA SER A 338 24.81 12.10 -2.68
C SER A 338 24.49 13.47 -2.12
N THR A 339 23.98 14.37 -2.98
CA THR A 339 23.39 15.65 -2.57
C THR A 339 21.96 15.50 -2.04
N GLY A 340 21.35 14.32 -2.19
CA GLY A 340 19.97 14.03 -1.78
C GLY A 340 18.89 14.54 -2.73
N ARG A 341 19.28 15.17 -3.84
CA ARG A 341 18.38 15.66 -4.89
C ARG A 341 17.65 14.52 -5.58
N ARG A 342 16.39 14.73 -6.00
CA ARG A 342 15.65 13.79 -6.85
C ARG A 342 16.36 13.58 -8.20
N ASP A 343 16.57 12.33 -8.57
CA ASP A 343 17.13 11.94 -9.86
C ASP A 343 16.40 10.68 -10.37
N ASP A 344 15.37 10.87 -11.18
CA ASP A 344 14.63 9.76 -11.79
C ASP A 344 15.46 9.07 -12.90
N LEU A 345 16.42 9.79 -13.51
CA LEU A 345 17.24 9.27 -14.59
C LEU A 345 18.23 8.22 -14.09
N ILE A 346 18.89 8.45 -12.96
CA ILE A 346 19.83 7.46 -12.41
C ILE A 346 19.13 6.15 -12.03
N GLN A 347 17.89 6.21 -11.51
CA GLN A 347 17.06 5.03 -11.28
C GLN A 347 16.77 4.29 -12.59
N ALA A 348 16.37 5.01 -13.65
CA ALA A 348 16.13 4.39 -14.95
C ALA A 348 17.39 3.76 -15.55
N GLN A 349 18.55 4.42 -15.44
CA GLN A 349 19.83 3.91 -15.94
C GLN A 349 20.32 2.70 -15.16
N TYR A 350 20.12 2.65 -13.83
CA TYR A 350 20.39 1.45 -13.03
C TYR A 350 19.62 0.23 -13.57
N LEU A 351 18.30 0.38 -13.77
CA LEU A 351 17.46 -0.71 -14.27
C LEU A 351 17.89 -1.17 -15.66
N ARG A 352 18.18 -0.22 -16.55
CA ARG A 352 18.69 -0.53 -17.90
C ARG A 352 20.03 -1.26 -17.84
N ALA A 353 20.97 -0.79 -17.03
CA ALA A 353 22.29 -1.42 -16.89
C ALA A 353 22.18 -2.88 -16.41
N VAL A 354 21.41 -3.14 -15.36
CA VAL A 354 21.21 -4.49 -14.81
C VAL A 354 20.50 -5.40 -15.81
N MET A 355 19.40 -4.94 -16.42
CA MET A 355 18.62 -5.76 -17.36
C MET A 355 19.40 -6.05 -18.63
N ASP A 356 20.10 -5.07 -19.20
CA ASP A 356 20.90 -5.24 -20.41
C ASP A 356 22.08 -6.19 -20.17
N TYR A 357 22.79 -6.03 -19.06
CA TYR A 357 23.96 -6.86 -18.73
C TYR A 357 23.60 -8.33 -18.59
N TRP A 358 22.62 -8.67 -17.75
CA TRP A 358 22.26 -10.08 -17.52
C TRP A 358 21.48 -10.72 -18.68
N SER A 359 20.98 -9.92 -19.63
CA SER A 359 20.39 -10.42 -20.87
C SER A 359 21.42 -10.84 -21.92
N ASP A 360 22.69 -10.44 -21.77
CA ASP A 360 23.75 -10.88 -22.66
C ASP A 360 24.20 -12.31 -22.31
N ALA A 361 23.99 -13.22 -23.26
CA ALA A 361 24.35 -14.63 -23.13
C ALA A 361 25.87 -14.86 -22.99
N ALA A 362 26.71 -13.90 -23.36
CA ALA A 362 28.16 -13.97 -23.18
C ALA A 362 28.58 -13.88 -21.70
N VAL A 363 27.76 -13.25 -20.85
CA VAL A 363 28.04 -13.02 -19.43
C VAL A 363 27.14 -13.84 -18.49
N ASN A 364 26.01 -14.37 -19.00
CA ASN A 364 25.07 -15.18 -18.23
C ASN A 364 25.11 -16.66 -18.67
N PRO A 365 25.95 -17.50 -18.02
CA PRO A 365 26.17 -18.87 -18.47
C PRO A 365 24.93 -19.76 -18.32
N VAL A 366 24.83 -20.81 -19.14
CA VAL A 366 23.73 -21.78 -19.10
C VAL A 366 24.12 -23.01 -18.29
N SER A 367 23.23 -23.43 -17.38
CA SER A 367 23.43 -24.64 -16.57
C SER A 367 23.29 -25.91 -17.39
N ALA A 368 24.24 -26.84 -17.23
CA ALA A 368 24.13 -28.20 -17.73
C ALA A 368 23.11 -29.06 -16.95
N VAL A 369 22.68 -28.62 -15.76
CA VAL A 369 21.77 -29.38 -14.88
C VAL A 369 20.31 -29.16 -15.27
N TYR A 370 19.89 -27.90 -15.45
CA TYR A 370 18.50 -27.55 -15.77
C TYR A 370 18.30 -26.89 -17.15
N GLY A 371 19.38 -26.63 -17.89
CA GLY A 371 19.31 -26.15 -19.28
C GLY A 371 18.90 -24.69 -19.46
N GLY A 372 18.92 -23.87 -18.40
CA GLY A 372 18.58 -22.43 -18.44
C GLY A 372 19.74 -21.53 -17.99
N PRO A 373 19.62 -20.20 -18.15
CA PRO A 373 20.65 -19.25 -17.72
C PRO A 373 20.79 -19.21 -16.19
N MET A 374 22.00 -18.90 -15.71
CA MET A 374 22.32 -18.73 -14.30
C MET A 374 21.39 -17.71 -13.65
N VAL A 375 21.30 -16.49 -14.19
CA VAL A 375 20.30 -15.49 -13.78
C VAL A 375 19.11 -15.62 -14.71
N ASP A 376 17.95 -16.00 -14.17
CA ASP A 376 16.70 -16.05 -14.95
C ASP A 376 16.17 -14.62 -15.13
N THR A 377 16.41 -14.02 -16.30
CA THR A 377 15.97 -12.65 -16.60
C THR A 377 14.46 -12.48 -16.66
N SER A 378 13.68 -13.58 -16.72
CA SER A 378 12.23 -13.56 -16.55
C SER A 378 11.79 -13.51 -15.07
N ARG A 379 12.75 -13.50 -14.15
CA ARG A 379 12.60 -13.54 -12.68
C ARG A 379 13.48 -12.50 -12.00
N ILE A 380 13.49 -11.30 -12.58
CA ILE A 380 14.04 -10.09 -11.99
C ILE A 380 12.86 -9.23 -11.53
N PHE A 381 12.74 -9.04 -10.22
CA PHE A 381 11.63 -8.32 -9.60
C PHE A 381 12.10 -6.93 -9.16
N VAL A 382 11.50 -5.88 -9.73
CA VAL A 382 11.92 -4.51 -9.43
C VAL A 382 11.15 -3.96 -8.24
N TRP A 383 11.89 -3.51 -7.24
CA TRP A 383 11.39 -2.76 -6.10
C TRP A 383 11.36 -1.26 -6.46
N ALA A 384 10.22 -0.55 -6.39
CA ALA A 384 8.89 -1.02 -6.02
C ALA A 384 7.78 -0.48 -6.91
N TRP A 385 6.74 -1.31 -7.10
CA TRP A 385 5.45 -0.88 -7.63
C TRP A 385 4.41 -0.91 -6.51
N ASP A 386 3.85 0.25 -6.18
CA ASP A 386 2.85 0.40 -5.12
C ASP A 386 1.44 0.09 -5.65
N ALA A 387 0.62 -0.57 -4.83
CA ALA A 387 -0.77 -0.84 -5.15
C ALA A 387 -1.65 0.42 -5.05
N ARG A 388 -1.20 1.44 -4.31
CA ARG A 388 -1.87 2.74 -4.26
C ARG A 388 -1.77 3.42 -5.62
N PRO A 389 -2.88 3.94 -6.17
CA PRO A 389 -2.88 4.50 -7.52
C PRO A 389 -2.07 5.79 -7.58
N HIS A 390 -1.20 5.90 -8.57
CA HIS A 390 -0.56 7.17 -8.93
C HIS A 390 -1.49 7.99 -9.85
N PRO A 391 -1.64 9.32 -9.63
CA PRO A 391 -0.86 10.15 -8.73
C PRO A 391 -1.49 10.38 -7.35
N ALA A 392 -2.62 9.72 -7.07
CA ALA A 392 -3.29 9.87 -5.77
C ALA A 392 -2.30 9.61 -4.63
N PHE A 393 -1.55 8.51 -4.67
CA PHE A 393 -0.27 8.43 -3.96
C PHE A 393 0.84 8.98 -4.88
N PRO A 394 1.65 9.96 -4.44
CA PRO A 394 1.76 10.49 -3.07
C PRO A 394 0.86 11.69 -2.73
N ALA A 395 0.05 12.22 -3.66
CA ALA A 395 -0.65 13.50 -3.54
C ALA A 395 -1.66 13.63 -2.35
N LEU A 396 -2.36 12.57 -1.96
CA LEU A 396 -3.37 12.61 -0.89
C LEU A 396 -2.75 12.37 0.50
N SER A 397 -2.01 13.35 1.00
CA SER A 397 -1.33 13.29 2.31
C SER A 397 -2.26 13.12 3.51
N ASP A 398 -3.54 13.50 3.39
CA ASP A 398 -4.56 13.26 4.42
C ASP A 398 -4.95 11.78 4.53
N THR A 399 -4.68 10.99 3.50
CA THR A 399 -4.97 9.54 3.45
C THR A 399 -3.73 8.71 3.80
N TRP A 400 -2.55 9.13 3.35
CA TRP A 400 -1.29 8.40 3.53
C TRP A 400 -0.20 9.30 4.13
N SER A 401 0.52 8.75 5.11
CA SER A 401 1.48 9.54 5.90
C SER A 401 2.92 9.51 5.38
N ASP A 402 3.19 8.70 4.35
CA ASP A 402 4.51 8.36 3.80
C ASP A 402 4.73 8.91 2.37
N GLY A 403 3.84 9.80 1.88
CA GLY A 403 3.92 10.33 0.52
C GLY A 403 5.24 11.07 0.19
N GLN A 404 5.92 11.64 1.18
CA GLN A 404 7.23 12.29 0.97
C GLN A 404 8.32 11.32 0.50
N ASN A 405 8.23 10.04 0.88
CA ASN A 405 9.23 9.03 0.52
C ASN A 405 9.18 8.70 -0.97
N TYR A 406 8.05 8.94 -1.66
CA TYR A 406 7.88 8.67 -3.10
C TYR A 406 8.95 9.38 -3.93
N TYR A 407 9.13 10.69 -3.73
CA TYR A 407 9.96 11.54 -4.59
C TYR A 407 11.42 11.10 -4.68
N ARG A 408 11.91 10.39 -3.66
CA ARG A 408 13.33 10.02 -3.50
C ARG A 408 13.54 8.53 -3.21
N GLY A 409 12.47 7.75 -3.17
CA GLY A 409 12.54 6.30 -2.96
C GLY A 409 12.51 5.50 -4.26
N HIS A 410 12.37 4.19 -4.12
CA HIS A 410 12.43 3.20 -5.20
C HIS A 410 11.15 3.08 -6.05
N TRP A 411 10.09 3.81 -5.70
CA TRP A 411 8.80 3.73 -6.40
C TRP A 411 8.92 3.96 -7.91
N LEU A 412 8.24 3.11 -8.67
CA LEU A 412 8.20 3.15 -10.13
C LEU A 412 6.91 3.78 -10.69
N ASN A 413 5.86 3.84 -9.87
CA ASN A 413 4.57 4.42 -10.26
C ASN A 413 4.78 5.85 -10.77
N GLY A 414 4.28 6.17 -11.96
CA GLY A 414 4.47 7.48 -12.60
C GLY A 414 5.81 7.67 -13.33
N ARG A 415 6.85 6.88 -13.02
CA ARG A 415 8.20 7.03 -13.63
C ARG A 415 8.46 6.14 -14.83
N THR A 416 7.90 4.92 -14.83
CA THR A 416 8.15 3.90 -15.86
C THR A 416 7.66 4.25 -17.26
N GLY A 417 6.73 5.21 -17.40
CA GLY A 417 6.24 5.67 -18.69
C GLY A 417 7.20 6.63 -19.42
N ALA A 418 8.24 7.12 -18.75
CA ALA A 418 9.18 8.07 -19.33
C ALA A 418 10.20 7.38 -20.25
N VAL A 419 10.66 8.11 -21.26
CA VAL A 419 11.54 7.59 -22.33
C VAL A 419 12.91 8.28 -22.26
N PRO A 420 14.01 7.58 -22.54
CA PRO A 420 15.32 8.23 -22.65
C PRO A 420 15.33 9.35 -23.69
N LEU A 421 15.97 10.47 -23.34
CA LEU A 421 16.17 11.59 -24.25
C LEU A 421 16.89 11.17 -25.53
N SER A 422 17.92 10.32 -25.39
CA SER A 422 18.67 9.77 -26.53
C SER A 422 17.78 9.04 -27.53
N ALA A 423 16.88 8.19 -27.06
CA ALA A 423 15.92 7.48 -27.90
C ALA A 423 14.92 8.44 -28.58
N THR A 424 14.46 9.46 -27.85
CA THR A 424 13.52 10.47 -28.39
C THR A 424 14.15 11.28 -29.52
N VAL A 425 15.39 11.75 -29.34
CA VAL A 425 16.14 12.50 -30.36
C VAL A 425 16.47 11.62 -31.56
N ALA A 426 16.91 10.38 -31.33
CA ALA A 426 17.19 9.42 -32.40
C ALA A 426 15.94 9.14 -33.25
N GLU A 427 14.77 8.98 -32.62
CA GLU A 427 13.51 8.76 -33.32
C GLU A 427 13.11 9.95 -34.20
N ILE A 428 13.25 11.18 -33.71
CA ILE A 428 12.97 12.39 -34.50
C ILE A 428 13.89 12.47 -35.73
N CYS A 429 15.19 12.20 -35.55
CA CYS A 429 16.14 12.20 -36.66
C CYS A 429 15.84 11.10 -37.68
N ARG A 430 15.48 9.89 -37.20
CA ARG A 430 15.12 8.76 -38.04
C ARG A 430 13.86 9.05 -38.87
N GLN A 431 12.84 9.68 -38.28
CA GLN A 431 11.64 10.11 -39.00
C GLN A 431 11.95 11.18 -40.07
N ALA A 432 12.94 12.02 -39.82
CA ALA A 432 13.44 12.99 -40.80
C ALA A 432 14.31 12.37 -41.91
N GLY A 433 14.62 11.07 -41.83
CA GLY A 433 15.48 10.37 -42.78
C GLY A 433 16.99 10.47 -42.49
N VAL A 434 17.39 10.99 -41.33
CA VAL A 434 18.79 11.07 -40.91
C VAL A 434 19.17 9.80 -40.14
N GLN A 435 20.09 9.03 -40.69
CA GLN A 435 20.51 7.73 -40.11
C GLN A 435 21.85 7.79 -39.39
N ALA A 436 22.78 8.64 -39.85
CA ALA A 436 24.08 8.84 -39.21
C ALA A 436 23.92 9.80 -38.02
N VAL A 437 23.52 9.23 -36.89
CA VAL A 437 23.23 9.97 -35.64
C VAL A 437 23.89 9.27 -34.47
N ASP A 438 24.56 10.05 -33.63
CA ASP A 438 25.07 9.60 -32.34
C ASP A 438 24.38 10.37 -31.21
N THR A 439 23.62 9.66 -30.38
CA THR A 439 22.94 10.20 -29.20
C THR A 439 23.46 9.60 -27.89
N SER A 440 24.59 8.88 -27.93
CA SER A 440 25.15 8.16 -26.78
C SER A 440 25.49 9.09 -25.62
N GLY A 441 25.91 10.33 -25.90
CA GLY A 441 26.20 11.34 -24.89
C GLY A 441 24.98 12.02 -24.26
N LEU A 442 23.75 11.75 -24.74
CA LEU A 442 22.54 12.39 -24.21
C LEU A 442 22.02 11.66 -22.95
N HIS A 443 21.97 12.39 -21.85
CA HIS A 443 21.40 11.95 -20.58
C HIS A 443 20.19 12.81 -20.24
N GLY A 444 19.01 12.18 -20.16
CA GLY A 444 17.76 12.86 -19.84
C GLY A 444 16.58 11.91 -19.90
N LEU A 445 15.51 12.26 -19.20
CA LEU A 445 14.27 11.48 -19.14
C LEU A 445 13.12 12.35 -19.66
N VAL A 446 12.43 11.90 -20.70
CA VAL A 446 11.29 12.58 -21.32
C VAL A 446 10.00 11.94 -20.80
N ARG A 447 9.29 12.63 -19.90
CA ARG A 447 8.05 12.13 -19.27
C ARG A 447 6.86 12.17 -20.23
N GLY A 448 6.83 13.18 -21.09
CA GLY A 448 5.82 13.36 -22.12
C GLY A 448 6.23 14.48 -23.04
N TYR A 449 6.06 14.28 -24.34
CA TYR A 449 6.38 15.28 -25.35
C TYR A 449 5.35 15.23 -26.48
N ARG A 450 4.79 16.39 -26.84
CA ARG A 450 3.78 16.49 -27.90
C ARG A 450 4.33 17.26 -29.09
N ILE A 451 4.52 16.54 -30.19
CA ILE A 451 4.86 17.09 -31.51
C ILE A 451 3.58 17.41 -32.27
N GLU A 452 3.48 18.62 -32.83
CA GLU A 452 2.37 18.98 -33.72
C GLU A 452 2.58 18.43 -35.14
N ARG A 453 1.50 18.08 -35.85
CA ARG A 453 1.57 17.33 -37.13
C ARG A 453 2.17 18.10 -38.33
N ALA A 454 2.67 19.33 -38.14
CA ALA A 454 3.11 20.22 -39.22
C ALA A 454 4.39 21.01 -38.89
N GLU A 455 5.39 20.37 -38.28
CA GLU A 455 6.68 21.01 -38.00
C GLU A 455 7.89 20.24 -38.55
N SER A 456 9.01 20.95 -38.70
CA SER A 456 10.28 20.34 -39.12
C SER A 456 10.95 19.58 -37.97
N ALA A 457 11.79 18.59 -38.27
CA ALA A 457 12.56 17.88 -37.24
C ALA A 457 13.40 18.80 -36.35
N ARG A 458 13.98 19.87 -36.93
CA ARG A 458 14.68 20.91 -36.16
C ARG A 458 13.76 21.62 -35.17
N ALA A 459 12.53 21.94 -35.58
CA ALA A 459 11.54 22.56 -34.71
C ALA A 459 11.15 21.60 -33.57
N SER A 460 10.97 20.31 -33.84
CA SER A 460 10.70 19.30 -32.80
C SER A 460 11.88 19.08 -31.85
N LEU A 461 13.13 19.22 -32.33
CA LEU A 461 14.30 19.11 -31.45
C LEU A 461 14.49 20.35 -30.57
N GLN A 462 14.01 21.53 -30.98
CA GLN A 462 14.29 22.78 -30.30
C GLN A 462 13.79 22.83 -28.83
N PRO A 463 12.55 22.40 -28.50
CA PRO A 463 12.12 22.31 -27.10
C PRO A 463 12.98 21.38 -26.25
N LEU A 464 13.46 20.27 -26.82
CA LEU A 464 14.33 19.32 -26.13
C LEU A 464 15.72 19.94 -25.87
N VAL A 465 16.28 20.63 -26.87
CA VAL A 465 17.55 21.36 -26.74
C VAL A 465 17.47 22.39 -25.62
N LEU A 466 16.36 23.14 -25.55
CA LEU A 466 16.14 24.16 -24.51
C LEU A 466 15.94 23.53 -23.13
N ALA A 467 15.17 22.44 -23.02
CA ALA A 467 14.84 21.79 -21.76
C ALA A 467 16.03 21.00 -21.15
N TYR A 468 16.82 20.32 -21.97
CA TYR A 468 17.90 19.44 -21.48
C TYR A 468 19.31 20.00 -21.68
N GLY A 469 19.47 21.13 -22.39
CA GLY A 469 20.75 21.82 -22.48
C GLY A 469 21.82 21.05 -23.26
N PHE A 470 21.45 20.41 -24.37
CA PHE A 470 22.40 19.75 -25.27
C PHE A 470 22.61 20.54 -26.56
N GLU A 471 23.54 20.07 -27.38
CA GLU A 471 23.81 20.60 -28.72
C GLU A 471 23.90 19.47 -29.74
N ALA A 472 23.82 19.86 -31.02
CA ALA A 472 23.96 18.97 -32.16
C ALA A 472 25.10 19.49 -33.04
N VAL A 473 26.15 18.69 -33.19
CA VAL A 473 27.32 19.02 -34.02
C VAL A 473 27.48 17.96 -35.09
N GLU A 474 27.90 18.37 -36.29
CA GLU A 474 28.24 17.44 -37.36
C GLU A 474 29.73 17.09 -37.26
N ARG A 475 30.04 15.78 -37.28
CA ARG A 475 31.40 15.24 -37.26
C ARG A 475 31.47 14.06 -38.21
N ASP A 476 32.34 14.15 -39.21
CA ASP A 476 32.62 13.08 -40.19
C ASP A 476 31.35 12.46 -40.82
N GLY A 477 30.36 13.29 -41.14
CA GLY A 477 29.07 12.89 -41.72
C GLY A 477 28.03 12.41 -40.71
N THR A 478 28.33 12.45 -39.41
CA THR A 478 27.44 12.02 -38.32
C THR A 478 26.97 13.22 -37.50
N LEU A 479 25.67 13.31 -37.23
CA LEU A 479 25.15 14.28 -36.26
C LEU A 479 25.32 13.73 -34.85
N VAL A 480 26.26 14.30 -34.11
CA VAL A 480 26.59 13.96 -32.73
C VAL A 480 25.84 14.90 -31.79
N PHE A 481 25.03 14.32 -30.93
CA PHE A 481 24.28 15.03 -29.89
C PHE A 481 24.97 14.85 -28.54
N LYS A 482 25.40 15.96 -27.94
CA LYS A 482 26.18 15.94 -26.70
C LYS A 482 25.75 17.06 -25.73
N PRO A 483 25.95 16.91 -24.41
CA PRO A 483 25.74 17.97 -23.43
C PRO A 483 26.73 19.12 -23.66
N ARG A 484 26.35 20.35 -23.29
CA ARG A 484 27.10 21.56 -23.67
C ARG A 484 28.46 21.77 -22.99
N ASP A 485 28.77 21.19 -21.83
CA ASP A 485 29.89 21.66 -20.99
C ASP A 485 30.69 20.55 -20.24
N ARG A 486 31.06 19.46 -20.91
CA ARG A 486 31.77 18.31 -20.25
C ARG A 486 33.22 18.08 -20.68
N THR A 487 33.84 19.04 -21.37
CA THR A 487 35.22 18.88 -21.89
C THR A 487 36.17 19.93 -21.33
N ALA A 488 37.42 19.54 -21.12
CA ALA A 488 38.49 20.49 -20.82
C ALA A 488 38.59 21.56 -21.93
N ALA A 489 38.88 22.80 -21.53
CA ALA A 489 39.02 23.89 -22.48
C ALA A 489 40.38 23.85 -23.19
N VAL A 490 40.39 24.14 -24.49
CA VAL A 490 41.61 24.37 -25.27
C VAL A 490 42.16 25.75 -24.92
N VAL A 491 43.43 25.82 -24.50
CA VAL A 491 44.08 27.09 -24.17
C VAL A 491 44.59 27.76 -25.45
N VAL A 492 44.02 28.91 -25.79
CA VAL A 492 44.44 29.75 -26.91
C VAL A 492 45.42 30.80 -26.42
N THR A 493 46.62 30.81 -26.99
CA THR A 493 47.66 31.81 -26.70
C THR A 493 47.74 32.84 -27.83
N PRO A 494 48.29 34.05 -27.57
CA PRO A 494 48.46 35.07 -28.60
C PRO A 494 49.28 34.60 -29.81
N ASP A 495 50.32 33.80 -29.59
CA ASP A 495 51.17 33.22 -30.64
C ASP A 495 50.44 32.14 -31.47
N GLY A 496 49.32 31.62 -30.95
CA GLY A 496 48.48 30.62 -31.61
C GLY A 496 47.41 31.22 -32.54
N LEU A 497 47.31 32.56 -32.66
CA LEU A 497 46.33 33.23 -33.51
C LEU A 497 46.82 33.40 -34.95
N ALA A 498 45.92 33.28 -35.91
CA ALA A 498 46.19 33.60 -37.31
C ALA A 498 45.96 35.10 -37.58
N VAL A 499 46.70 35.63 -38.57
CA VAL A 499 46.46 36.97 -39.12
C VAL A 499 45.49 36.85 -40.29
N ASP A 500 44.42 37.64 -40.27
CA ASP A 500 43.43 37.66 -41.33
C ASP A 500 43.97 38.35 -42.61
N THR A 501 43.30 38.12 -43.72
CA THR A 501 43.60 38.64 -45.06
C THR A 501 43.60 40.18 -45.16
N ASP A 502 42.91 40.86 -44.24
CA ASP A 502 42.90 42.33 -44.13
C ASP A 502 44.00 42.88 -43.19
N GLY A 503 44.84 42.00 -42.63
CA GLY A 503 45.90 42.34 -41.69
C GLY A 503 45.45 42.43 -40.23
N THR A 504 44.18 42.12 -39.93
CA THR A 504 43.67 42.08 -38.55
C THR A 504 44.24 40.86 -37.83
N ALA A 505 44.81 41.08 -36.64
CA ALA A 505 45.32 40.04 -35.77
C ALA A 505 44.80 40.27 -34.35
N GLY A 506 44.48 39.19 -33.63
CA GLY A 506 44.05 39.26 -32.23
C GLY A 506 42.62 38.79 -32.00
N VAL A 507 42.15 39.01 -30.77
CA VAL A 507 40.83 38.59 -30.29
C VAL A 507 39.92 39.81 -30.17
N THR A 508 38.78 39.79 -30.84
CA THR A 508 37.72 40.79 -30.64
C THR A 508 36.82 40.31 -29.52
N ARG A 509 36.66 41.09 -28.45
CA ARG A 509 35.73 40.78 -27.34
C ARG A 509 34.56 41.76 -27.37
N THR A 510 33.34 41.26 -27.45
CA THR A 510 32.11 42.07 -27.55
C THR A 510 31.18 41.76 -26.38
N ARG A 511 30.57 42.79 -25.77
CA ARG A 511 29.58 42.64 -24.70
C ARG A 511 28.25 43.29 -25.10
N ALA A 512 27.19 42.50 -25.15
CA ALA A 512 25.84 42.99 -25.46
C ALA A 512 25.31 43.99 -24.40
N ALA A 513 24.48 44.94 -24.82
CA ALA A 513 23.94 46.00 -23.95
C ALA A 513 23.04 45.42 -22.84
N SER A 514 22.98 46.07 -21.67
CA SER A 514 22.11 45.59 -20.57
C SER A 514 20.62 45.70 -20.90
N ALA A 515 20.22 46.68 -21.71
CA ALA A 515 18.83 46.85 -22.14
C ALA A 515 18.30 45.72 -23.03
N GLU A 516 19.18 44.95 -23.66
CA GLU A 516 18.84 43.80 -24.52
C GLU A 516 18.80 42.48 -23.74
N THR A 517 19.01 42.52 -22.42
CA THR A 517 18.99 41.34 -21.56
C THR A 517 17.65 41.16 -20.88
N THR A 518 17.21 39.91 -20.82
CA THR A 518 16.02 39.50 -20.10
C THR A 518 16.27 39.50 -18.59
N GLY A 519 15.40 40.17 -17.84
CA GLY A 519 15.40 40.14 -16.37
C GLY A 519 14.52 39.04 -15.78
N ARG A 520 13.57 38.54 -16.58
CA ARG A 520 12.55 37.55 -16.20
C ARG A 520 12.31 36.57 -17.33
N LEU A 521 12.46 35.27 -17.04
CA LEU A 521 12.17 34.20 -17.99
C LEU A 521 10.98 33.37 -17.51
N ARG A 522 10.02 33.10 -18.40
CA ARG A 522 8.85 32.26 -18.16
C ARG A 522 8.84 31.07 -19.08
N VAL A 523 8.63 29.90 -18.51
CA VAL A 523 8.50 28.63 -19.22
C VAL A 523 7.12 28.06 -18.94
N SER A 524 6.26 28.04 -19.95
CA SER A 524 5.00 27.31 -19.88
C SER A 524 5.21 25.84 -20.25
N HIS A 525 4.60 24.94 -19.47
CA HIS A 525 4.75 23.49 -19.60
C HIS A 525 3.47 22.77 -19.13
N VAL A 526 3.41 21.46 -19.31
CA VAL A 526 2.33 20.61 -18.77
C VAL A 526 2.79 20.00 -17.44
N GLU A 527 2.03 20.19 -16.36
CA GLU A 527 2.30 19.65 -15.01
C GLU A 527 2.33 18.11 -15.05
N ALA A 528 3.52 17.52 -14.91
CA ALA A 528 3.67 16.09 -14.67
C ALA A 528 3.17 15.72 -13.26
N ASP A 529 2.89 14.43 -13.05
CA ASP A 529 2.46 13.87 -11.75
C ASP A 529 1.12 14.43 -11.19
N GLY A 530 0.42 15.30 -11.92
CA GLY A 530 -0.90 15.86 -11.55
C GLY A 530 -2.01 15.57 -12.57
N ASP A 531 -2.93 16.52 -12.72
CA ASP A 531 -4.05 16.45 -13.69
C ASP A 531 -3.63 16.92 -15.12
N TYR A 532 -2.32 16.97 -15.42
CA TYR A 532 -1.77 17.44 -16.71
C TYR A 532 -2.25 18.84 -17.12
N ARG A 533 -2.31 19.78 -16.18
CA ARG A 533 -2.69 21.18 -16.45
C ARG A 533 -1.50 21.98 -16.94
N THR A 534 -1.76 23.00 -17.76
CA THR A 534 -0.73 23.97 -18.13
C THR A 534 -0.29 24.79 -16.91
N ARG A 535 1.02 24.86 -16.68
CA ARG A 535 1.67 25.63 -15.61
C ARG A 535 2.74 26.54 -16.21
N VAL A 536 3.14 27.54 -15.44
CA VAL A 536 4.22 28.47 -15.81
C VAL A 536 5.23 28.50 -14.68
N ALA A 537 6.47 28.14 -14.99
CA ALA A 537 7.62 28.35 -14.11
C ALA A 537 8.28 29.69 -14.45
N GLU A 538 8.73 30.43 -13.45
CA GLU A 538 9.33 31.75 -13.62
C GLU A 538 10.68 31.83 -12.88
N ALA A 539 11.68 32.39 -13.56
CA ALA A 539 12.98 32.74 -13.00
C ALA A 539 13.21 34.26 -13.08
N LEU A 540 13.80 34.82 -12.02
CA LEU A 540 14.03 36.27 -11.87
C LEU A 540 15.49 36.56 -11.57
N SER A 541 16.01 37.59 -12.24
CA SER A 541 17.33 38.13 -11.92
C SER A 541 17.31 38.89 -10.58
N VAL A 542 18.25 38.56 -9.70
CA VAL A 542 18.40 39.19 -8.37
C VAL A 542 18.74 40.68 -8.46
N THR A 543 19.38 41.13 -9.55
CA THR A 543 19.85 42.53 -9.67
C THR A 543 18.76 43.53 -10.07
N GLY A 544 17.59 43.08 -10.55
CA GLY A 544 16.44 43.95 -10.84
C GLY A 544 16.61 44.95 -12.00
N ASP A 545 17.72 44.90 -12.76
CA ASP A 545 18.11 45.96 -13.71
C ASP A 545 17.26 46.07 -15.00
N THR A 546 16.34 45.15 -15.24
CA THR A 546 15.55 45.07 -16.49
C THR A 546 14.18 44.42 -16.25
N GLU A 547 13.13 45.05 -16.76
CA GLU A 547 11.75 44.53 -16.74
C GLU A 547 11.44 43.62 -17.95
N ALA A 548 12.39 43.42 -18.87
CA ALA A 548 12.16 42.64 -20.07
C ALA A 548 11.85 41.17 -19.71
N VAL A 549 10.68 40.71 -20.18
CA VAL A 549 10.18 39.36 -19.99
C VAL A 549 10.35 38.58 -21.27
N SER A 550 10.99 37.41 -21.19
CA SER A 550 10.99 36.41 -22.26
C SER A 550 10.10 35.25 -21.84
N GLU A 551 9.20 34.84 -22.74
CA GLU A 551 8.27 33.75 -22.52
C GLU A 551 8.47 32.69 -23.59
N SER A 552 8.44 31.43 -23.18
CA SER A 552 8.59 30.30 -24.08
C SER A 552 7.68 29.15 -23.65
N GLU A 553 7.08 28.50 -24.64
CA GLU A 553 6.22 27.35 -24.44
C GLU A 553 6.99 26.07 -24.79
N LEU A 554 7.03 25.16 -23.83
CA LEU A 554 7.59 23.82 -24.02
C LEU A 554 6.43 22.83 -24.00
N PRO A 555 6.14 22.13 -25.11
CA PRO A 555 5.08 21.10 -25.14
C PRO A 555 5.58 19.79 -24.51
N LEU A 556 6.21 19.91 -23.33
CA LEU A 556 6.77 18.86 -22.50
C LEU A 556 5.96 18.74 -21.21
N ALA A 557 5.79 17.50 -20.75
CA ALA A 557 5.37 17.23 -19.38
C ALA A 557 6.62 17.28 -18.48
N LEU A 558 6.64 18.23 -17.55
CA LEU A 558 7.74 18.46 -16.62
C LEU A 558 7.19 18.55 -15.20
N THR A 559 7.99 18.19 -14.20
CA THR A 559 7.69 18.57 -12.81
C THR A 559 7.91 20.08 -12.64
N ASP A 560 7.32 20.68 -11.60
CA ASP A 560 7.55 22.10 -11.29
C ASP A 560 9.04 22.38 -11.00
N SER A 561 9.74 21.43 -10.35
CA SER A 561 11.19 21.51 -10.10
C SER A 561 12.00 21.46 -11.39
N GLU A 562 11.67 20.57 -12.33
CA GLU A 562 12.31 20.50 -13.65
C GLU A 562 12.08 21.80 -14.46
N ALA A 563 10.84 22.29 -14.52
CA ALA A 563 10.50 23.51 -15.27
C ALA A 563 11.18 24.76 -14.70
N ARG A 564 11.27 24.88 -13.37
CA ARG A 564 12.02 25.96 -12.70
C ARG A 564 13.51 25.86 -13.01
N ALA A 565 14.11 24.67 -12.93
CA ALA A 565 15.51 24.47 -13.25
C ALA A 565 15.85 24.86 -14.70
N VAL A 566 14.95 24.57 -15.66
CA VAL A 566 15.08 25.02 -17.05
C VAL A 566 15.05 26.54 -17.15
N ALA A 567 14.10 27.21 -16.48
CA ALA A 567 13.98 28.66 -16.51
C ALA A 567 15.19 29.35 -15.87
N GLU A 568 15.70 28.84 -14.75
CA GLU A 568 16.87 29.38 -14.06
C GLU A 568 18.14 29.22 -14.90
N ARG A 569 18.39 28.02 -15.45
CA ARG A 569 19.53 27.76 -16.33
C ARG A 569 19.51 28.67 -17.55
N TRP A 570 18.36 28.74 -18.23
CA TRP A 570 18.27 29.54 -19.45
C TRP A 570 18.42 31.04 -19.18
N LEU A 571 17.90 31.55 -18.06
CA LEU A 571 18.14 32.94 -17.64
C LEU A 571 19.63 33.20 -17.35
N ALA A 572 20.31 32.26 -16.69
CA ALA A 572 21.75 32.36 -16.41
C ALA A 572 22.56 32.33 -17.72
N ASP A 573 22.33 31.35 -18.59
CA ASP A 573 23.00 31.19 -19.88
C ASP A 573 22.85 32.45 -20.75
N ALA A 574 21.64 32.99 -20.87
CA ALA A 574 21.37 34.20 -21.66
C ALA A 574 22.13 35.43 -21.14
N ARG A 575 22.41 35.50 -19.83
CA ARG A 575 23.17 36.60 -19.22
C ARG A 575 24.67 36.40 -19.36
N ILE A 576 25.15 35.16 -19.28
CA ILE A 576 26.56 34.83 -19.41
C ILE A 576 27.00 35.00 -20.87
N ALA A 577 26.21 34.50 -21.82
CA ALA A 577 26.47 34.53 -23.27
C ALA A 577 26.43 35.95 -23.89
N ARG A 578 26.25 37.00 -23.09
CA ARG A 578 26.38 38.40 -23.53
C ARG A 578 27.78 38.78 -23.95
N ASP A 579 28.78 38.16 -23.32
CA ASP A 579 30.18 38.33 -23.67
C ASP A 579 30.49 37.33 -24.80
N THR A 580 30.94 37.81 -25.95
CA THR A 580 31.29 37.00 -27.13
C THR A 580 32.69 37.34 -27.58
N VAL A 581 33.35 36.40 -28.25
CA VAL A 581 34.67 36.58 -28.83
C VAL A 581 34.70 36.14 -30.28
N THR A 582 35.42 36.89 -31.10
CA THR A 582 35.75 36.54 -32.48
C THR A 582 37.25 36.52 -32.64
N LEU A 583 37.78 35.44 -33.20
CA LEU A 583 39.21 35.24 -33.43
C LEU A 583 39.46 34.41 -34.70
N ALA A 584 40.69 34.47 -35.21
CA ALA A 584 41.16 33.63 -36.30
C ALA A 584 42.24 32.67 -35.77
N LEU A 585 42.13 31.39 -36.12
CA LEU A 585 43.08 30.34 -35.79
C LEU A 585 43.72 29.78 -37.06
N PRO A 586 44.97 29.29 -37.00
CA PRO A 586 45.61 28.62 -38.12
C PRO A 586 44.93 27.27 -38.42
N PRO A 587 45.00 26.76 -39.67
CA PRO A 587 44.49 25.42 -40.00
C PRO A 587 45.06 24.28 -39.15
N SER A 588 46.23 24.48 -38.53
CA SER A 588 46.86 23.51 -37.62
C SER A 588 46.15 23.38 -36.26
N ALA A 589 45.28 24.30 -35.87
CA ALA A 589 44.53 24.27 -34.62
C ALA A 589 43.33 23.32 -34.71
N THR A 590 43.60 22.03 -34.97
CA THR A 590 42.58 21.00 -35.25
C THR A 590 41.74 20.64 -34.03
N GLU A 591 42.25 20.89 -32.83
CA GLU A 591 41.59 20.64 -31.54
C GLU A 591 40.43 21.60 -31.22
N VAL A 592 40.33 22.73 -31.92
CA VAL A 592 39.19 23.66 -31.80
C VAL A 592 38.14 23.32 -32.85
N GLU A 593 36.92 23.01 -32.40
CA GLU A 593 35.79 22.59 -33.23
C GLU A 593 34.50 23.27 -32.75
N PRO A 594 33.40 23.26 -33.54
CA PRO A 594 32.09 23.68 -33.05
C PRO A 594 31.70 22.95 -31.75
N GLY A 595 31.24 23.70 -30.76
CA GLY A 595 30.93 23.20 -29.43
C GLY A 595 32.15 22.94 -28.52
N ALA A 596 33.38 23.17 -28.97
CA ALA A 596 34.56 23.10 -28.10
C ALA A 596 34.59 24.29 -27.13
N LEU A 597 35.12 24.06 -25.93
CA LEU A 597 35.44 25.14 -24.99
C LEU A 597 36.86 25.64 -25.25
N ILE A 598 37.02 26.96 -25.33
CA ILE A 598 38.31 27.64 -25.39
C ILE A 598 38.47 28.56 -24.19
N ALA A 599 39.71 28.68 -23.72
CA ALA A 599 40.11 29.63 -22.69
C ALA A 599 41.35 30.39 -23.17
N PHE A 600 41.59 31.59 -22.63
CA PHE A 600 42.79 32.35 -22.93
C PHE A 600 43.80 32.19 -21.79
N ASP A 601 45.10 32.21 -22.12
CA ASP A 601 46.18 32.08 -21.12
C ASP A 601 46.20 33.20 -20.07
N ASP A 602 45.72 34.39 -20.44
CA ASP A 602 45.57 35.55 -19.56
C ASP A 602 44.38 35.46 -18.59
N ALA A 603 43.43 34.56 -18.87
CA ALA A 603 42.21 34.37 -18.09
C ALA A 603 41.69 32.92 -18.25
N PRO A 604 42.44 31.90 -17.76
CA PRO A 604 42.10 30.50 -17.97
C PRO A 604 40.77 30.10 -17.31
N GLU A 605 40.28 30.88 -16.36
CA GLU A 605 38.99 30.71 -15.71
C GLU A 605 37.80 31.18 -16.57
N ARG A 606 38.04 31.93 -17.65
CA ARG A 606 37.00 32.42 -18.55
C ARG A 606 36.86 31.52 -19.76
N LEU A 607 35.80 30.73 -19.75
CA LEU A 607 35.50 29.79 -20.82
C LEU A 607 34.63 30.45 -21.90
N TYR A 608 34.88 30.09 -23.15
CA TYR A 608 34.05 30.45 -24.30
C TYR A 608 33.74 29.19 -25.10
N ARG A 609 32.48 28.96 -25.45
CA ARG A 609 32.07 27.85 -26.31
C ARG A 609 32.02 28.33 -27.76
N VAL A 610 32.63 27.58 -28.66
CA VAL A 610 32.61 27.86 -30.11
C VAL A 610 31.20 27.64 -30.66
N GLU A 611 30.56 28.71 -31.12
CA GLU A 611 29.20 28.69 -31.67
C GLU A 611 29.20 28.54 -33.19
N ARG A 612 30.13 29.22 -33.85
CA ARG A 612 30.27 29.21 -35.31
C ARG A 612 31.75 29.15 -35.68
N MET A 613 32.02 28.34 -36.70
CA MET A 613 33.33 28.21 -37.29
C MET A 613 33.21 28.28 -38.82
N GLU A 614 34.13 29.00 -39.44
CA GLU A 614 34.23 29.13 -40.89
C GLU A 614 35.67 28.82 -41.33
N ASP A 615 35.83 27.74 -42.09
CA ASP A 615 37.13 27.31 -42.62
C ASP A 615 37.30 27.82 -44.07
N ALA A 616 38.18 28.80 -44.26
CA ALA A 616 38.45 29.43 -45.56
C ALA A 616 39.93 29.86 -45.68
N GLY A 617 40.86 28.90 -45.62
CA GLY A 617 42.31 29.14 -45.62
C GLY A 617 42.91 29.49 -44.25
N LEU A 618 42.09 30.08 -43.37
CA LEU A 618 42.24 30.17 -41.92
C LEU A 618 40.92 29.75 -41.26
N ARG A 619 40.92 29.49 -39.95
CA ARG A 619 39.71 29.09 -39.20
C ARG A 619 39.16 30.30 -38.44
N ARG A 620 38.07 30.90 -38.90
CA ARG A 620 37.39 31.97 -38.14
C ARG A 620 36.46 31.36 -37.11
N VAL A 621 36.57 31.82 -35.87
CA VAL A 621 35.84 31.30 -34.72
C VAL A 621 35.05 32.43 -34.09
N GLU A 622 33.76 32.20 -33.90
CA GLU A 622 32.89 32.99 -33.03
C GLU A 622 32.50 32.12 -31.84
N ALA A 623 32.75 32.61 -30.63
CA ALA A 623 32.49 31.88 -29.39
C ALA A 623 31.74 32.76 -28.39
N SER A 624 30.80 32.17 -27.65
CA SER A 624 30.04 32.84 -26.61
C SER A 624 30.61 32.47 -25.24
N ARG A 625 30.61 33.41 -24.29
CA ARG A 625 31.07 33.14 -22.93
C ARG A 625 30.15 32.11 -22.32
N VAL A 626 30.77 31.16 -21.63
CA VAL A 626 30.09 30.20 -20.78
C VAL A 626 30.78 30.23 -19.43
N GLU A 627 30.06 29.86 -18.39
CA GLU A 627 30.69 29.51 -17.13
C GLU A 627 30.58 28.01 -17.01
N PRO A 628 31.62 27.33 -16.49
CA PRO A 628 31.42 26.00 -15.95
C PRO A 628 30.48 26.24 -14.78
N ALA A 629 29.18 26.19 -15.03
CA ALA A 629 28.26 26.18 -13.94
C ALA A 629 28.70 25.00 -13.06
N THR A 630 28.57 25.20 -11.76
CA THR A 630 28.09 24.09 -10.96
C THR A 630 26.74 23.73 -11.58
N ILE A 631 26.74 22.95 -12.68
CA ILE A 631 25.58 22.36 -13.37
C ILE A 631 25.09 21.21 -12.47
N GLU A 632 25.11 21.45 -11.17
CA GLU A 632 24.41 20.66 -10.18
C GLU A 632 23.01 21.26 -10.20
N PRO A 633 21.99 20.54 -10.69
CA PRO A 633 20.62 21.00 -10.57
C PRO A 633 20.40 21.28 -9.09
N ARG A 634 20.01 22.50 -8.73
CA ARG A 634 19.79 22.83 -7.32
C ARG A 634 18.55 22.08 -6.84
N ASP A 635 18.60 21.52 -5.63
CA ASP A 635 17.40 20.98 -4.98
C ASP A 635 16.49 22.18 -4.64
N SER A 636 15.53 22.46 -5.52
CA SER A 636 14.53 23.51 -5.33
C SER A 636 13.40 23.09 -4.39
N GLY A 637 13.47 21.87 -3.83
CA GLY A 637 12.33 21.22 -3.19
C GLY A 637 11.32 20.70 -4.21
N GLU A 638 10.52 19.73 -3.79
CA GLU A 638 9.38 19.22 -4.56
C GLU A 638 8.11 19.89 -4.01
N ASP A 639 7.37 20.60 -4.86
CA ASP A 639 6.07 21.14 -4.49
C ASP A 639 5.05 19.99 -4.42
N ALA A 640 4.23 19.97 -3.35
CA ALA A 640 3.25 18.91 -3.17
C ALA A 640 2.12 19.02 -4.21
N ILE A 641 1.88 17.93 -4.94
CA ILE A 641 0.75 17.81 -5.85
C ILE A 641 -0.54 17.86 -5.04
N VAL A 642 -1.41 18.84 -5.31
CA VAL A 642 -2.72 18.95 -4.66
C VAL A 642 -3.76 18.24 -5.50
N MET A 643 -4.17 17.05 -5.08
CA MET A 643 -5.29 16.30 -5.68
C MET A 643 -6.58 16.43 -4.87
N ARG A 644 -7.72 16.31 -5.55
CA ARG A 644 -9.01 16.15 -4.89
C ARG A 644 -9.15 14.73 -4.34
N PRO A 645 -9.57 14.52 -3.08
CA PRO A 645 -9.78 13.20 -2.53
C PRO A 645 -10.80 12.38 -3.35
N PHE A 646 -10.44 11.15 -3.70
CA PHE A 646 -11.36 10.16 -4.28
C PHE A 646 -11.84 9.20 -3.20
N ALA A 647 -13.15 9.09 -3.00
CA ALA A 647 -13.75 8.09 -2.11
C ALA A 647 -14.24 6.90 -2.96
N PRO A 648 -13.64 5.70 -2.83
CA PRO A 648 -14.07 4.54 -3.60
C PRO A 648 -15.51 4.14 -3.19
N PRO A 649 -16.38 3.79 -4.16
CA PRO A 649 -17.71 3.27 -3.85
C PRO A 649 -17.56 1.86 -3.30
N VAL A 650 -17.91 1.66 -2.03
CA VAL A 650 -17.92 0.34 -1.37
C VAL A 650 -19.36 -0.11 -1.10
N PRO A 651 -19.64 -1.42 -1.07
CA PRO A 651 -20.94 -1.93 -0.64
C PRO A 651 -21.33 -1.41 0.75
N VAL A 652 -22.62 -1.11 0.91
CA VAL A 652 -23.18 -0.65 2.19
C VAL A 652 -23.67 -1.83 3.03
N LEU A 653 -23.89 -1.61 4.33
CA LEU A 653 -24.53 -2.55 5.24
C LEU A 653 -26.00 -2.13 5.47
N PRO A 654 -26.97 -2.73 4.76
CA PRO A 654 -28.40 -2.51 5.02
C PRO A 654 -28.92 -3.48 6.08
N VAL A 655 -29.69 -2.97 7.04
CA VAL A 655 -30.46 -3.75 8.04
C VAL A 655 -31.90 -3.28 8.00
N PHE A 656 -32.81 -4.16 7.63
CA PHE A 656 -34.25 -3.90 7.66
C PHE A 656 -34.81 -4.20 9.06
N LEU A 657 -35.70 -3.33 9.53
CA LEU A 657 -36.37 -3.46 10.83
C LEU A 657 -37.88 -3.24 10.64
N ASP A 658 -38.65 -4.32 10.62
CA ASP A 658 -40.12 -4.29 10.71
C ASP A 658 -40.51 -4.12 12.18
N LEU A 659 -40.64 -2.86 12.60
CA LEU A 659 -40.79 -2.46 14.00
C LEU A 659 -42.25 -2.17 14.36
N PRO A 660 -42.62 -2.26 15.65
CA PRO A 660 -43.86 -1.66 16.14
C PRO A 660 -43.82 -0.13 16.00
N LEU A 661 -44.97 0.53 16.20
CA LEU A 661 -45.03 1.99 16.29
C LEU A 661 -44.31 2.48 17.54
N ILE A 662 -43.45 3.48 17.38
CA ILE A 662 -42.59 4.03 18.44
C ILE A 662 -43.06 5.44 18.81
N ILE A 663 -43.19 6.31 17.81
CA ILE A 663 -43.60 7.71 17.99
C ILE A 663 -45.06 7.97 17.59
N GLY A 664 -45.66 7.09 16.79
CA GLY A 664 -47.08 7.06 16.44
C GLY A 664 -47.45 7.70 15.09
N ASP A 665 -46.53 8.41 14.43
CA ASP A 665 -46.73 8.97 13.08
C ASP A 665 -46.10 8.12 11.96
N GLU A 666 -45.53 6.96 12.31
CA GLU A 666 -44.96 6.03 11.34
C GLU A 666 -46.03 5.36 10.46
N VAL A 667 -45.65 4.95 9.25
CA VAL A 667 -46.48 4.11 8.38
C VAL A 667 -46.49 2.68 8.95
N PRO A 668 -47.61 2.15 9.51
CA PRO A 668 -47.55 0.98 10.38
C PRO A 668 -47.16 -0.35 9.72
N HIS A 669 -47.26 -0.44 8.39
CA HIS A 669 -46.89 -1.64 7.63
C HIS A 669 -45.54 -1.54 6.93
N ALA A 670 -44.87 -0.39 6.98
CA ALA A 670 -43.60 -0.17 6.29
C ALA A 670 -42.43 -0.35 7.25
N PRO A 671 -41.41 -1.14 6.89
CA PRO A 671 -40.24 -1.33 7.73
C PRO A 671 -39.33 -0.10 7.69
N HIS A 672 -38.51 0.04 8.72
CA HIS A 672 -37.36 0.92 8.73
C HIS A 672 -36.16 0.25 8.04
N LEU A 673 -35.30 1.07 7.45
CA LEU A 673 -34.02 0.67 6.90
C LEU A 673 -32.91 1.48 7.56
N ALA A 674 -32.05 0.79 8.30
CA ALA A 674 -30.80 1.33 8.79
C ALA A 674 -29.68 0.99 7.79
N VAL A 675 -28.90 2.00 7.38
CA VAL A 675 -27.76 1.79 6.48
C VAL A 675 -26.50 2.35 7.09
N ALA A 676 -25.43 1.56 7.14
CA ALA A 676 -24.10 2.04 7.49
C ALA A 676 -23.11 1.75 6.35
N ALA A 677 -22.06 2.57 6.21
CA ALA A 677 -20.98 2.33 5.26
C ALA A 677 -19.69 3.01 5.74
N ARG A 678 -18.54 2.45 5.37
CA ARG A 678 -17.22 3.06 5.62
C ARG A 678 -16.32 2.88 4.40
N PRO A 679 -15.98 3.96 3.67
CA PRO A 679 -16.46 5.34 3.84
C PRO A 679 -17.97 5.51 3.57
N TRP A 680 -18.58 6.55 4.13
CA TRP A 680 -19.97 6.92 3.79
C TRP A 680 -19.98 7.56 2.38
N PRO A 681 -20.80 7.07 1.43
CA PRO A 681 -20.80 7.56 0.04
C PRO A 681 -21.50 8.93 -0.14
N GLY A 682 -21.73 9.66 0.95
CA GLY A 682 -22.53 10.89 0.98
C GLY A 682 -24.03 10.62 0.96
N SER A 683 -24.51 9.72 0.09
CA SER A 683 -25.91 9.29 0.04
C SER A 683 -26.06 7.89 -0.54
N VAL A 684 -27.05 7.15 -0.05
CA VAL A 684 -27.41 5.79 -0.49
C VAL A 684 -28.79 5.80 -1.16
N ALA A 685 -28.89 5.20 -2.34
CA ALA A 685 -30.16 4.98 -3.03
C ALA A 685 -30.68 3.56 -2.76
N VAL A 686 -31.98 3.46 -2.48
CA VAL A 686 -32.71 2.21 -2.36
C VAL A 686 -33.62 2.08 -3.57
N TRP A 687 -33.51 0.95 -4.26
CA TRP A 687 -34.40 0.59 -5.35
C TRP A 687 -35.17 -0.68 -4.99
N ASP A 688 -36.44 -0.77 -5.41
CA ASP A 688 -37.28 -1.94 -5.19
C ASP A 688 -37.93 -2.45 -6.48
N SER A 689 -38.10 -3.78 -6.58
CA SER A 689 -38.93 -4.42 -7.59
C SER A 689 -39.63 -5.69 -7.04
N ALA A 690 -40.69 -6.14 -7.72
CA ALA A 690 -41.37 -7.39 -7.41
C ALA A 690 -40.62 -8.61 -7.96
N THR A 691 -39.68 -8.39 -8.88
CA THR A 691 -38.77 -9.40 -9.45
C THR A 691 -37.34 -8.84 -9.44
N ASP A 692 -36.32 -9.63 -9.79
CA ASP A 692 -34.94 -9.14 -9.96
C ASP A 692 -34.75 -8.42 -11.32
N ALA A 693 -35.67 -7.51 -11.65
CA ALA A 693 -35.70 -6.73 -12.88
C ALA A 693 -36.58 -5.47 -12.70
N ASP A 694 -36.48 -4.48 -13.58
CA ASP A 694 -37.35 -3.28 -13.59
C ASP A 694 -37.40 -2.51 -12.25
N TYR A 695 -36.24 -2.34 -11.62
CA TYR A 695 -36.08 -1.62 -10.37
C TYR A 695 -36.56 -0.17 -10.43
N LYS A 696 -37.34 0.24 -9.41
CA LYS A 696 -37.81 1.62 -9.22
C LYS A 696 -37.19 2.23 -7.98
N ALA A 697 -36.94 3.54 -8.02
CA ALA A 697 -36.41 4.25 -6.86
C ALA A 697 -37.44 4.26 -5.73
N ASN A 698 -37.00 3.90 -4.52
CA ASN A 698 -37.82 3.82 -3.33
C ASN A 698 -37.58 5.02 -2.40
N VAL A 699 -36.38 5.08 -1.82
CA VAL A 699 -35.97 6.12 -0.85
C VAL A 699 -34.48 6.40 -1.00
N ARG A 700 -34.06 7.57 -0.52
CA ARG A 700 -32.66 7.98 -0.44
C ARG A 700 -32.28 8.21 1.02
N VAL A 701 -31.22 7.56 1.47
CA VAL A 701 -30.69 7.70 2.83
C VAL A 701 -29.52 8.69 2.79
N GLY A 702 -29.64 9.76 3.57
CA GLY A 702 -28.65 10.86 3.60
C GLY A 702 -27.62 10.75 4.71
N GLN A 703 -27.92 10.01 5.79
CA GLN A 703 -27.07 9.89 6.96
C GLN A 703 -26.86 8.41 7.33
N PRO A 704 -25.66 8.01 7.77
CA PRO A 704 -25.41 6.64 8.23
C PRO A 704 -26.11 6.37 9.56
N ALA A 705 -26.72 5.20 9.69
CA ALA A 705 -27.24 4.69 10.95
C ALA A 705 -26.13 4.11 11.84
N ARG A 706 -26.35 4.13 13.16
CA ARG A 706 -25.43 3.52 14.13
C ARG A 706 -25.81 2.05 14.33
N ILE A 707 -25.09 1.19 13.61
CA ILE A 707 -25.28 -0.27 13.64
C ILE A 707 -24.08 -0.91 14.34
N GLY A 708 -24.34 -1.84 15.26
CA GLY A 708 -23.34 -2.53 16.06
C GLY A 708 -23.65 -4.01 16.27
N ILE A 709 -22.70 -4.71 16.90
CA ILE A 709 -22.82 -6.12 17.29
C ILE A 709 -22.53 -6.26 18.78
N THR A 710 -23.32 -7.05 19.50
CA THR A 710 -23.13 -7.26 20.94
C THR A 710 -21.88 -8.11 21.22
N GLY A 711 -21.02 -7.62 22.11
CA GLY A 711 -19.83 -8.32 22.62
C GLY A 711 -20.10 -9.20 23.84
N SER A 712 -21.28 -9.05 24.46
CA SER A 712 -21.73 -9.82 25.62
C SER A 712 -23.19 -10.25 25.48
N VAL A 713 -23.64 -11.16 26.34
CA VAL A 713 -25.05 -11.58 26.43
C VAL A 713 -25.87 -10.46 27.08
N MET A 714 -27.02 -10.15 26.49
CA MET A 714 -28.08 -9.37 27.15
C MET A 714 -29.02 -10.35 27.87
N PRO A 715 -29.09 -10.34 29.20
CA PRO A 715 -29.93 -11.29 29.93
C PRO A 715 -31.43 -11.02 29.66
N PRO A 716 -32.30 -12.02 29.92
CA PRO A 716 -33.75 -11.84 29.98
C PRO A 716 -34.15 -10.59 30.77
N GLY A 717 -35.05 -9.80 30.19
CA GLY A 717 -35.52 -8.54 30.72
C GLY A 717 -37.00 -8.58 31.13
N ARG A 718 -37.34 -7.85 32.20
CA ARG A 718 -38.73 -7.54 32.55
C ARG A 718 -39.13 -6.18 31.99
N PRO A 719 -40.30 -6.05 31.33
CA PRO A 719 -40.80 -4.77 30.84
C PRO A 719 -41.25 -3.85 31.99
N GLY A 720 -41.27 -2.54 31.74
CA GLY A 720 -41.81 -1.54 32.66
C GLY A 720 -41.01 -1.29 33.94
N VAL A 721 -39.79 -1.84 34.07
CA VAL A 721 -38.92 -1.65 35.24
C VAL A 721 -37.49 -1.35 34.81
N TRP A 722 -36.86 -0.38 35.48
CA TRP A 722 -35.45 -0.06 35.30
C TRP A 722 -34.53 -1.21 35.69
N GLN A 723 -33.68 -1.65 34.75
CA GLN A 723 -32.66 -2.67 34.98
C GLN A 723 -31.29 -2.02 35.13
N ARG A 724 -30.90 -1.76 36.39
CA ARG A 724 -29.67 -1.04 36.72
C ARG A 724 -28.41 -1.92 36.78
N GLY A 725 -28.58 -3.23 37.00
CA GLY A 725 -27.47 -4.19 37.17
C GLY A 725 -26.81 -4.63 35.85
N PRO A 726 -27.56 -5.13 34.85
CA PRO A 726 -26.98 -5.64 33.61
C PRO A 726 -26.12 -4.62 32.87
N ARG A 727 -25.13 -5.13 32.12
CA ARG A 727 -24.25 -4.37 31.23
C ARG A 727 -24.22 -5.06 29.86
N LEU A 728 -24.22 -4.26 28.81
CA LEU A 728 -24.14 -4.75 27.43
C LEU A 728 -22.94 -4.12 26.74
N LEU A 729 -22.00 -4.95 26.30
CA LEU A 729 -20.93 -4.49 25.42
C LEU A 729 -21.46 -4.48 23.98
N VAL A 730 -21.29 -3.36 23.28
CA VAL A 730 -21.67 -3.20 21.87
C VAL A 730 -20.49 -2.64 21.10
N ARG A 731 -20.08 -3.34 20.05
CA ARG A 731 -19.05 -2.87 19.12
C ARG A 731 -19.72 -2.18 17.93
N LEU A 732 -19.43 -0.90 17.70
CA LEU A 732 -19.98 -0.11 16.60
C LEU A 732 -19.03 1.01 16.19
N ASN A 733 -19.19 1.48 14.95
CA ASN A 733 -18.54 2.70 14.48
C ASN A 733 -19.46 3.90 14.73
N GLY A 734 -18.95 4.93 15.40
CA GLY A 734 -19.72 6.09 15.83
C GLY A 734 -19.71 6.26 17.35
N THR A 735 -20.46 7.25 17.82
CA THR A 735 -20.56 7.57 19.24
C THR A 735 -21.92 7.16 19.79
N LEU A 736 -21.97 6.83 21.09
CA LEU A 736 -23.22 6.75 21.84
C LEU A 736 -23.15 7.76 22.98
N SER A 737 -24.32 8.20 23.47
CA SER A 737 -24.40 9.21 24.51
C SER A 737 -25.26 8.71 25.65
N ALA A 738 -24.84 9.02 26.88
CA ALA A 738 -25.68 8.85 28.05
C ALA A 738 -26.84 9.86 28.03
N ALA A 739 -27.95 9.49 28.64
CA ALA A 739 -29.11 10.35 28.85
C ALA A 739 -29.62 10.14 30.28
N ASP A 740 -30.13 11.21 30.90
CA ASP A 740 -30.78 11.08 32.22
C ASP A 740 -32.12 10.32 32.11
N GLU A 741 -32.64 9.88 33.25
CA GLU A 741 -33.86 9.06 33.29
C GLU A 741 -35.07 9.79 32.71
N ALA A 742 -35.17 11.11 32.88
CA ALA A 742 -36.30 11.88 32.37
C ALA A 742 -36.25 11.98 30.83
N ALA A 743 -35.07 12.21 30.26
CA ALA A 743 -34.86 12.22 28.82
C ALA A 743 -35.13 10.85 28.21
N VAL A 744 -34.71 9.76 28.86
CA VAL A 744 -35.03 8.39 28.40
C VAL A 744 -36.53 8.14 28.44
N LEU A 745 -37.23 8.50 29.52
CA LEU A 745 -38.69 8.37 29.58
C LEU A 745 -39.42 9.24 28.54
N ALA A 746 -38.78 10.31 28.06
CA ALA A 746 -39.26 11.14 26.95
C ALA A 746 -38.87 10.61 25.55
N GLY A 747 -38.27 9.41 25.46
CA GLY A 747 -37.95 8.74 24.20
C GLY A 747 -36.46 8.73 23.81
N ALA A 748 -35.56 9.32 24.61
CA ALA A 748 -34.13 9.29 24.30
C ALA A 748 -33.55 7.86 24.35
N ASN A 749 -32.45 7.65 23.62
CA ASN A 749 -31.66 6.41 23.64
C ASN A 749 -32.44 5.13 23.32
N ILE A 750 -33.46 5.20 22.47
CA ILE A 750 -34.14 4.00 21.97
C ILE A 750 -33.30 3.28 20.93
N ALA A 751 -33.22 1.96 21.06
CA ALA A 751 -32.46 1.08 20.19
C ALA A 751 -33.21 -0.24 19.96
N ALA A 752 -32.94 -0.84 18.80
CA ALA A 752 -33.38 -2.18 18.47
C ALA A 752 -32.23 -3.18 18.69
N ILE A 753 -32.53 -4.33 19.28
CA ILE A 753 -31.63 -5.47 19.36
C ILE A 753 -32.32 -6.71 18.79
N GLY A 754 -31.60 -7.48 17.96
CA GLY A 754 -32.19 -8.57 17.19
C GLY A 754 -31.18 -9.56 16.63
N ASP A 755 -31.69 -10.62 15.99
CA ASP A 755 -30.87 -11.61 15.28
C ASP A 755 -30.47 -11.17 13.85
N GLY A 756 -30.94 -9.98 13.43
CA GLY A 756 -30.69 -9.42 12.10
C GLY A 756 -31.76 -9.77 11.07
N SER A 757 -32.76 -10.61 11.41
CA SER A 757 -33.94 -10.80 10.59
C SER A 757 -34.88 -9.59 10.67
N PRO A 758 -35.70 -9.30 9.64
CA PRO A 758 -36.54 -8.12 9.64
C PRO A 758 -37.57 -8.04 10.78
N GLU A 759 -38.06 -9.17 11.31
CA GLU A 759 -39.22 -9.19 12.20
C GLU A 759 -38.90 -9.49 13.67
N ASN A 760 -37.67 -9.94 13.98
CA ASN A 760 -37.29 -10.38 15.33
C ASN A 760 -36.45 -9.32 16.05
N TRP A 761 -37.13 -8.25 16.49
CA TRP A 761 -36.53 -7.12 17.18
C TRP A 761 -37.14 -6.91 18.57
N GLU A 762 -36.29 -6.66 19.55
CA GLU A 762 -36.66 -6.03 20.80
C GLU A 762 -36.29 -4.54 20.76
N LEU A 763 -37.23 -3.68 21.13
CA LEU A 763 -36.95 -2.29 21.42
C LEU A 763 -36.61 -2.10 22.90
N PHE A 764 -35.51 -1.41 23.15
CA PHE A 764 -35.06 -1.08 24.50
C PHE A 764 -34.42 0.29 24.56
N GLN A 765 -34.34 0.86 25.76
CA GLN A 765 -33.64 2.12 26.01
C GLN A 765 -32.56 1.96 27.07
N PHE A 766 -31.61 2.89 27.13
CA PHE A 766 -30.50 2.89 28.09
C PHE A 766 -30.16 4.30 28.58
N THR A 767 -29.73 4.43 29.84
CA THR A 767 -29.27 5.71 30.40
C THR A 767 -27.77 5.91 30.27
N GLY A 768 -26.96 4.85 30.42
CA GLY A 768 -25.51 4.94 30.40
C GLY A 768 -24.89 4.42 29.11
N ALA A 769 -23.90 5.14 28.58
CA ALA A 769 -23.04 4.70 27.49
C ALA A 769 -21.59 5.18 27.73
N THR A 770 -20.66 4.23 27.85
CA THR A 770 -19.24 4.51 28.13
C THR A 770 -18.36 3.83 27.09
N LEU A 771 -17.43 4.57 26.47
CA LEU A 771 -16.43 4.00 25.56
C LEU A 771 -15.34 3.30 26.39
N VAL A 772 -15.17 1.99 26.21
CA VAL A 772 -14.23 1.18 27.02
C VAL A 772 -13.02 0.68 26.22
N ALA A 773 -13.11 0.67 24.89
CA ALA A 773 -12.01 0.46 23.96
C ALA A 773 -12.40 1.05 22.58
N ASP A 774 -11.47 1.08 21.63
CA ASP A 774 -11.78 1.58 20.27
C ASP A 774 -12.99 0.85 19.66
N GLY A 775 -14.01 1.63 19.31
CA GLY A 775 -15.30 1.18 18.80
C GLY A 775 -16.12 0.28 19.74
N LEU A 776 -15.76 0.13 21.02
CA LEU A 776 -16.45 -0.76 21.98
C LEU A 776 -17.07 0.06 23.12
N TRP A 777 -18.39 -0.02 23.23
CA TRP A 777 -19.20 0.72 24.21
C TRP A 777 -19.80 -0.22 25.24
N GLU A 778 -19.78 0.17 26.52
CA GLU A 778 -20.56 -0.45 27.58
C GLU A 778 -21.84 0.35 27.81
N LEU A 779 -23.00 -0.31 27.68
CA LEU A 779 -24.32 0.25 27.94
C LEU A 779 -24.86 -0.21 29.29
N SER A 780 -25.65 0.64 29.94
CA SER A 780 -26.25 0.35 31.25
C SER A 780 -27.58 1.07 31.49
N GLY A 781 -28.32 0.62 32.51
CA GLY A 781 -29.56 1.25 32.97
C GLY A 781 -30.69 1.11 31.96
N PHE A 782 -31.17 -0.12 31.76
CA PHE A 782 -32.05 -0.46 30.64
C PHE A 782 -33.54 -0.36 30.98
N LEU A 783 -34.35 0.07 29.99
CA LEU A 783 -35.78 -0.21 29.90
C LEU A 783 -36.00 -1.18 28.74
N ARG A 784 -36.49 -2.38 29.04
CA ARG A 784 -36.60 -3.50 28.08
C ARG A 784 -38.02 -3.65 27.56
N GLY A 785 -38.17 -4.29 26.40
CA GLY A 785 -39.49 -4.64 25.85
C GLY A 785 -40.41 -3.46 25.54
N GLN A 786 -39.86 -2.34 25.06
CA GLN A 786 -40.63 -1.14 24.73
C GLN A 786 -41.57 -1.39 23.55
N ALA A 787 -42.66 -0.62 23.45
CA ALA A 787 -43.64 -0.69 22.35
C ALA A 787 -44.12 -2.12 21.98
N GLY A 788 -44.39 -2.94 23.00
CA GLY A 788 -44.98 -4.27 22.78
C GLY A 788 -43.99 -5.38 22.44
N THR A 789 -42.68 -5.16 22.58
CA THR A 789 -41.65 -6.18 22.32
C THR A 789 -41.23 -6.98 23.55
N GLU A 790 -42.05 -6.98 24.62
CA GLU A 790 -41.72 -7.67 25.87
C GLU A 790 -41.49 -9.19 25.74
N GLY A 791 -42.09 -9.84 24.73
CA GLY A 791 -41.84 -11.25 24.45
C GLY A 791 -40.38 -11.54 24.09
N ALA A 792 -39.80 -10.73 23.20
CA ALA A 792 -38.39 -10.83 22.82
C ALA A 792 -37.46 -10.48 23.99
N ALA A 793 -37.87 -9.54 24.85
CA ALA A 793 -37.12 -9.21 26.06
C ALA A 793 -37.01 -10.39 27.03
N ALA A 794 -38.07 -11.21 27.14
CA ALA A 794 -38.13 -12.33 28.08
C ALA A 794 -37.14 -13.46 27.74
N ASP A 795 -36.74 -13.60 26.48
CA ASP A 795 -35.77 -14.61 26.04
C ASP A 795 -34.31 -14.14 26.23
N GLY A 796 -34.09 -12.81 26.22
CA GLY A 796 -32.75 -12.22 26.20
C GLY A 796 -32.08 -12.34 24.83
N TRP A 797 -30.86 -11.81 24.72
CA TRP A 797 -30.11 -11.81 23.45
C TRP A 797 -28.70 -12.35 23.63
N PRO A 798 -28.25 -13.31 22.81
CA PRO A 798 -26.90 -13.84 22.88
C PRO A 798 -25.86 -12.79 22.44
N LYS A 799 -24.59 -13.07 22.76
CA LYS A 799 -23.46 -12.37 22.15
C LYS A 799 -23.52 -12.53 20.62
N GLY A 800 -23.21 -11.47 19.89
CA GLY A 800 -23.26 -11.46 18.42
C GLY A 800 -24.59 -10.93 17.85
N SER A 801 -25.53 -10.50 18.69
CA SER A 801 -26.80 -9.91 18.25
C SER A 801 -26.58 -8.54 17.62
N THR A 802 -27.43 -8.19 16.66
CA THR A 802 -27.39 -6.89 15.96
C THR A 802 -28.00 -5.80 16.85
N PHE A 803 -27.33 -4.66 16.95
CA PHE A 803 -27.80 -3.46 17.65
C PHE A 803 -27.97 -2.33 16.63
N VAL A 804 -29.09 -1.60 16.70
CA VAL A 804 -29.36 -0.41 15.87
C VAL A 804 -29.89 0.70 16.75
N LEU A 805 -29.22 1.86 16.78
CA LEU A 805 -29.77 3.05 17.44
C LEU A 805 -30.85 3.69 16.57
N LEU A 806 -31.99 4.03 17.18
CA LEU A 806 -33.11 4.69 16.50
C LEU A 806 -33.06 6.20 16.78
N ASP A 807 -32.07 6.88 16.17
CA ASP A 807 -31.79 8.31 16.35
C ASP A 807 -32.27 9.19 15.17
N GLY A 808 -33.15 8.64 14.33
CA GLY A 808 -33.66 9.28 13.10
C GLY A 808 -32.84 8.99 11.84
N ALA A 809 -31.67 8.34 11.96
CA ALA A 809 -30.93 7.88 10.78
C ALA A 809 -31.58 6.66 10.09
N PRO A 810 -32.16 5.67 10.80
CA PRO A 810 -33.03 4.67 10.19
C PRO A 810 -34.31 5.32 9.64
N VAL A 811 -34.62 5.11 8.36
CA VAL A 811 -35.77 5.72 7.68
C VAL A 811 -36.77 4.66 7.23
N GLN A 812 -38.07 4.99 7.19
CA GLN A 812 -39.05 4.09 6.59
C GLN A 812 -38.94 4.07 5.07
N ILE A 813 -38.95 2.86 4.49
CA ILE A 813 -39.05 2.68 3.04
C ILE A 813 -40.51 2.84 2.59
N ALA A 814 -40.72 3.16 1.32
CA ALA A 814 -42.04 3.08 0.73
C ALA A 814 -42.43 1.60 0.53
N LEU A 815 -43.53 1.17 1.15
CA LEU A 815 -44.13 -0.14 0.93
C LEU A 815 -45.63 0.02 0.67
N ALA A 816 -46.10 -0.46 -0.48
CA ALA A 816 -47.52 -0.50 -0.77
C ALA A 816 -48.23 -1.49 0.18
N PRO A 817 -49.42 -1.18 0.73
CA PRO A 817 -50.14 -2.11 1.62
C PRO A 817 -50.40 -3.50 1.02
N THR A 818 -50.59 -3.58 -0.31
CA THR A 818 -50.80 -4.83 -1.05
C THR A 818 -49.54 -5.68 -1.18
N ALA A 819 -48.35 -5.12 -0.92
CA ALA A 819 -47.07 -5.83 -0.97
C ALA A 819 -46.68 -6.47 0.37
N ARG A 820 -47.49 -6.28 1.42
CA ARG A 820 -47.26 -6.85 2.75
C ARG A 820 -47.27 -8.38 2.69
N GLY A 821 -46.25 -9.00 3.29
CA GLY A 821 -46.04 -10.45 3.28
C GLY A 821 -45.57 -11.02 1.93
N LEU A 822 -45.37 -10.19 0.89
CA LEU A 822 -44.84 -10.62 -0.40
C LEU A 822 -43.33 -10.35 -0.46
N GLN A 823 -42.60 -11.27 -1.09
CA GLN A 823 -41.17 -11.09 -1.35
C GLN A 823 -40.94 -9.94 -2.31
N ARG A 824 -39.95 -9.10 -1.99
CA ARG A 824 -39.55 -7.92 -2.73
C ARG A 824 -38.04 -7.90 -2.89
N HIS A 825 -37.58 -7.51 -4.07
CA HIS A 825 -36.17 -7.38 -4.38
C HIS A 825 -35.73 -5.93 -4.11
N TYR A 826 -34.63 -5.77 -3.38
CA TYR A 826 -34.03 -4.48 -3.06
C TYR A 826 -32.59 -4.40 -3.55
N ARG A 827 -32.24 -3.30 -4.23
CA ARG A 827 -30.85 -2.93 -4.58
C ARG A 827 -30.48 -1.68 -3.81
N ILE A 828 -29.43 -1.75 -3.01
CA ILE A 828 -29.06 -0.69 -2.04
C ILE A 828 -27.58 -0.36 -2.19
N GLY A 829 -27.27 0.89 -2.55
CA GLY A 829 -25.89 1.29 -2.85
C GLY A 829 -25.70 2.80 -3.05
N PRO A 830 -24.49 3.25 -3.37
CA PRO A 830 -24.16 4.67 -3.55
C PRO A 830 -25.07 5.37 -4.56
N ALA A 831 -25.66 6.49 -4.16
CA ALA A 831 -26.68 7.17 -4.97
C ALA A 831 -26.14 7.86 -6.23
N ASN A 832 -24.81 7.91 -6.41
CA ASN A 832 -24.11 8.45 -7.59
C ASN A 832 -23.72 7.37 -8.61
N ARG A 833 -24.21 6.12 -8.44
CA ARG A 833 -23.95 4.98 -9.33
C ARG A 833 -25.27 4.34 -9.79
N GLY A 834 -25.22 3.53 -10.84
CA GLY A 834 -26.33 2.71 -11.31
C GLY A 834 -26.60 1.53 -10.36
N TYR A 835 -27.84 1.04 -10.30
CA TYR A 835 -28.22 -0.06 -9.39
C TYR A 835 -27.59 -1.43 -9.75
N ASP A 836 -26.96 -1.51 -10.93
CA ASP A 836 -26.21 -2.63 -11.47
C ASP A 836 -24.70 -2.58 -11.14
N ASP A 837 -24.23 -1.48 -10.53
CA ASP A 837 -22.85 -1.32 -10.08
C ASP A 837 -22.52 -2.33 -8.96
N PRO A 838 -21.30 -2.91 -8.93
CA PRO A 838 -20.89 -3.88 -7.89
C PRO A 838 -20.98 -3.37 -6.45
N SER A 839 -21.06 -2.05 -6.24
CA SER A 839 -21.28 -1.44 -4.92
C SER A 839 -22.72 -1.55 -4.41
N PHE A 840 -23.68 -2.04 -5.22
CA PHE A 840 -25.06 -2.29 -4.78
C PHE A 840 -25.22 -3.68 -4.19
N VAL A 841 -25.78 -3.74 -2.97
CA VAL A 841 -26.16 -5.01 -2.33
C VAL A 841 -27.57 -5.39 -2.76
N HIS A 842 -27.76 -6.67 -3.08
CA HIS A 842 -29.06 -7.27 -3.36
C HIS A 842 -29.62 -7.97 -2.11
N ARG A 843 -30.88 -7.67 -1.78
CA ARG A 843 -31.67 -8.33 -0.73
C ARG A 843 -33.03 -8.74 -1.27
N VAL A 844 -33.56 -9.83 -0.73
CA VAL A 844 -34.94 -10.29 -1.00
C VAL A 844 -35.63 -10.43 0.34
N GLU A 845 -36.61 -9.57 0.60
CA GLU A 845 -37.25 -9.46 1.92
C GLU A 845 -38.77 -9.45 1.77
N ALA A 846 -39.45 -9.89 2.82
CA ALA A 846 -40.89 -9.77 2.98
C ALA A 846 -41.17 -9.23 4.39
N PHE A 847 -42.18 -8.36 4.52
CA PHE A 847 -42.49 -7.68 5.77
C PHE A 847 -43.94 -7.92 6.15
N ARG A 848 -44.20 -8.37 7.38
CA ARG A 848 -45.54 -8.57 7.92
C ARG A 848 -46.23 -7.28 8.36
N GLY A 849 -45.48 -6.21 8.59
CA GLY A 849 -45.99 -4.93 9.08
C GLY A 849 -46.28 -4.99 10.58
N ILE A 850 -45.24 -5.14 11.39
CA ILE A 850 -45.32 -5.31 12.85
C ILE A 850 -45.96 -4.10 13.55
N GLY A 851 -45.91 -2.90 12.98
CA GLY A 851 -46.65 -1.74 13.47
C GLY A 851 -48.18 -1.89 13.46
N LEU A 852 -48.72 -2.82 12.67
CA LEU A 852 -50.15 -3.19 12.67
C LEU A 852 -50.49 -4.25 13.73
N ARG A 853 -49.49 -4.88 14.37
CA ARG A 853 -49.68 -5.98 15.31
C ARG A 853 -50.17 -5.46 16.66
N PRO A 854 -51.32 -5.93 17.18
CA PRO A 854 -51.77 -5.59 18.53
C PRO A 854 -50.76 -6.01 19.60
N TYR A 855 -50.75 -5.30 20.74
CA TYR A 855 -49.97 -5.70 21.91
C TYR A 855 -50.59 -6.88 22.64
N ALA A 856 -49.76 -7.64 23.37
CA ALA A 856 -50.25 -8.72 24.22
C ALA A 856 -51.13 -8.13 25.35
N PRO A 857 -52.34 -8.68 25.62
CA PRO A 857 -53.14 -8.29 26.77
C PRO A 857 -52.37 -8.45 28.08
N CYS A 858 -52.57 -7.56 29.05
CA CYS A 858 -51.87 -7.64 30.34
C CYS A 858 -52.78 -8.17 31.46
N HIS A 859 -52.19 -8.49 32.61
CA HIS A 859 -52.91 -8.90 33.82
C HIS A 859 -53.88 -10.08 33.63
N LEU A 860 -53.51 -11.09 32.82
CA LEU A 860 -54.26 -12.33 32.71
C LEU A 860 -54.34 -13.02 34.09
N ARG A 861 -55.56 -13.24 34.58
CA ARG A 861 -55.86 -13.80 35.89
C ARG A 861 -56.84 -14.96 35.75
N LEU A 862 -56.69 -15.93 36.64
CA LEU A 862 -57.64 -17.01 36.86
C LEU A 862 -58.33 -16.81 38.22
N SER A 863 -59.65 -16.88 38.25
CA SER A 863 -60.48 -16.94 39.45
C SER A 863 -61.31 -18.23 39.43
N ARG A 864 -61.31 -18.97 40.53
CA ARG A 864 -62.13 -20.18 40.68
C ARG A 864 -63.49 -19.81 41.25
N LEU A 865 -64.57 -20.14 40.55
CA LEU A 865 -65.93 -19.83 40.97
C LEU A 865 -66.57 -21.00 41.76
N PRO A 866 -67.57 -20.72 42.62
CA PRO A 866 -68.37 -21.78 43.23
C PRO A 866 -69.02 -22.66 42.17
N GLY A 867 -68.87 -23.98 42.29
CA GLY A 867 -69.41 -24.95 41.31
C GLY A 867 -68.38 -25.55 40.35
N GLY A 868 -67.11 -25.10 40.37
CA GLY A 868 -66.02 -25.69 39.59
C GLY A 868 -65.65 -24.94 38.31
N ASP A 869 -66.35 -23.84 37.99
CA ASP A 869 -66.04 -23.03 36.81
C ASP A 869 -64.74 -22.21 37.00
N LEU A 870 -63.97 -22.07 35.92
CA LEU A 870 -62.74 -21.31 35.89
C LEU A 870 -62.94 -20.00 35.10
N ALA A 871 -62.90 -18.87 35.78
CA ALA A 871 -63.08 -17.55 35.17
C ALA A 871 -61.73 -16.89 34.87
N PHE A 872 -61.51 -16.56 33.61
CA PHE A 872 -60.32 -15.85 33.13
C PHE A 872 -60.67 -14.40 32.83
N SER A 873 -59.82 -13.47 33.23
CA SER A 873 -59.93 -12.05 32.89
C SER A 873 -58.57 -11.44 32.58
N TRP A 874 -58.54 -10.41 31.74
CA TRP A 874 -57.34 -9.69 31.34
C TRP A 874 -57.66 -8.21 31.10
N ILE A 875 -56.64 -7.41 30.83
CA ILE A 875 -56.76 -5.99 30.50
C ILE A 875 -56.22 -5.76 29.09
N ARG A 876 -57.00 -5.03 28.28
CA ARG A 876 -56.64 -4.62 26.93
C ARG A 876 -55.43 -3.69 26.95
N ARG A 877 -54.58 -3.80 25.93
CA ARG A 877 -53.52 -2.81 25.66
C ARG A 877 -53.78 -2.18 24.29
N THR A 878 -53.36 -0.94 24.12
CA THR A 878 -53.38 -0.27 22.81
C THR A 878 -51.98 0.17 22.43
N ARG A 879 -51.73 0.17 21.12
CA ARG A 879 -50.51 0.71 20.49
C ARG A 879 -50.71 2.10 19.89
N ILE A 880 -51.96 2.59 19.85
CA ILE A 880 -52.32 3.91 19.32
C ILE A 880 -52.82 4.75 20.49
N ASP A 881 -52.17 5.90 20.72
CA ASP A 881 -52.54 6.91 21.71
C ASP A 881 -52.76 6.36 23.14
N GLY A 882 -51.94 5.38 23.53
CA GLY A 882 -52.09 4.66 24.81
C GLY A 882 -51.55 5.37 26.05
N ASP A 883 -50.76 6.43 25.88
CA ASP A 883 -50.07 7.13 26.98
C ASP A 883 -50.85 8.35 27.52
N GLY A 884 -52.03 8.64 26.96
CA GLY A 884 -52.89 9.74 27.41
C GLY A 884 -53.65 9.43 28.69
N TRP A 885 -53.69 10.38 29.64
CA TRP A 885 -54.38 10.25 30.93
C TRP A 885 -55.71 11.00 31.00
N ASP A 886 -56.09 11.70 29.94
CA ASP A 886 -57.25 12.60 29.91
C ASP A 886 -58.58 11.86 29.72
N ALA A 887 -58.56 10.63 29.22
CA ALA A 887 -59.74 9.79 28.95
C ALA A 887 -59.90 8.66 30.00
N PRO A 888 -61.13 8.16 30.25
CA PRO A 888 -61.37 7.07 31.21
C PRO A 888 -60.74 5.72 30.84
N ASP A 889 -60.48 5.49 29.55
CA ASP A 889 -59.79 4.32 29.02
C ASP A 889 -59.02 4.71 27.75
N VAL A 890 -58.00 3.93 27.42
CA VAL A 890 -57.15 4.15 26.24
C VAL A 890 -57.92 3.80 24.95
N PRO A 891 -57.63 4.40 23.78
CA PRO A 891 -58.32 4.07 22.53
C PRO A 891 -58.20 2.60 22.13
N LEU A 892 -59.17 2.08 21.37
CA LEU A 892 -59.20 0.67 20.94
C LEU A 892 -58.04 0.31 19.99
N GLY A 893 -57.74 1.21 19.06
CA GLY A 893 -56.68 1.04 18.05
C GLY A 893 -57.00 0.05 16.92
N GLU A 894 -58.06 -0.75 17.06
CA GLU A 894 -58.55 -1.75 16.09
C GLU A 894 -60.04 -1.53 15.80
N GLU A 895 -60.59 -2.12 14.72
CA GLU A 895 -61.98 -1.91 14.31
C GLU A 895 -63.01 -2.46 15.32
N THR A 896 -62.67 -3.56 16.00
CA THR A 896 -63.50 -4.22 17.02
C THR A 896 -62.63 -4.81 18.11
N GLU A 897 -63.11 -4.78 19.36
CA GLU A 897 -62.43 -5.47 20.46
C GLU A 897 -62.68 -6.99 20.36
N ALA A 898 -61.63 -7.75 20.08
CA ALA A 898 -61.69 -9.20 19.96
C ALA A 898 -60.38 -9.86 20.43
N TYR A 899 -60.51 -11.04 21.04
CA TYR A 899 -59.40 -11.82 21.58
C TYR A 899 -59.48 -13.27 21.13
N GLN A 900 -58.35 -13.83 20.68
CA GLN A 900 -58.18 -15.25 20.43
C GLN A 900 -57.66 -15.91 21.70
N LEU A 901 -58.40 -16.89 22.20
CA LEU A 901 -58.03 -17.74 23.33
C LEU A 901 -57.65 -19.11 22.81
N ARG A 902 -56.48 -19.60 23.22
CA ARG A 902 -56.02 -20.96 22.92
C ARG A 902 -55.70 -21.70 24.21
N LEU A 903 -56.44 -22.78 24.45
CA LEU A 903 -56.27 -23.67 25.58
C LEU A 903 -55.46 -24.89 25.14
N GLU A 904 -54.33 -25.12 25.81
CA GLU A 904 -53.36 -26.15 25.45
C GLU A 904 -53.02 -27.04 26.65
N ARG A 905 -52.83 -28.34 26.40
CA ARG A 905 -52.26 -29.31 27.34
C ARG A 905 -51.10 -30.04 26.67
N ASP A 906 -49.93 -30.04 27.31
CA ASP A 906 -48.70 -30.64 26.76
C ASP A 906 -48.39 -30.23 25.32
N GLY A 907 -48.64 -28.95 24.98
CA GLY A 907 -48.48 -28.39 23.64
C GLY A 907 -49.58 -28.77 22.62
N THR A 908 -50.56 -29.59 23.02
CA THR A 908 -51.73 -29.93 22.19
C THR A 908 -52.84 -28.92 22.39
N LEU A 909 -53.32 -28.32 21.29
CA LEU A 909 -54.46 -27.40 21.30
C LEU A 909 -55.77 -28.18 21.54
N LEU A 910 -56.43 -27.86 22.66
CA LEU A 910 -57.72 -28.45 23.04
C LEU A 910 -58.90 -27.58 22.58
N ARG A 911 -58.75 -26.26 22.70
CA ARG A 911 -59.79 -25.30 22.32
C ARG A 911 -59.19 -24.02 21.79
N GLU A 912 -59.79 -23.52 20.73
CA GLU A 912 -59.60 -22.15 20.25
C GLU A 912 -60.95 -21.44 20.22
N VAL A 913 -61.04 -20.25 20.81
CA VAL A 913 -62.27 -19.45 20.85
C VAL A 913 -61.97 -17.97 20.67
N ILE A 914 -62.84 -17.26 19.95
CA ILE A 914 -62.79 -15.80 19.85
C ILE A 914 -63.84 -15.22 20.77
N VAL A 915 -63.45 -14.27 21.62
CA VAL A 915 -64.35 -13.54 22.52
C VAL A 915 -64.24 -12.04 22.27
N THR A 916 -65.32 -11.31 22.51
CA THR A 916 -65.40 -9.85 22.28
C THR A 916 -65.39 -9.03 23.58
N THR A 917 -65.11 -9.69 24.71
CA THR A 917 -64.98 -9.06 26.02
C THR A 917 -63.71 -9.56 26.69
N PRO A 918 -63.07 -8.77 27.57
CA PRO A 918 -61.79 -9.13 28.18
C PRO A 918 -61.94 -10.13 29.35
N ASN A 919 -62.85 -11.09 29.19
CA ASN A 919 -63.12 -12.17 30.12
C ASN A 919 -63.68 -13.40 29.38
N TRP A 920 -63.44 -14.57 29.94
CA TRP A 920 -63.98 -15.83 29.46
C TRP A 920 -64.15 -16.81 30.63
N THR A 921 -65.32 -17.46 30.71
CA THR A 921 -65.58 -18.50 31.70
C THR A 921 -65.46 -19.86 31.04
N TYR A 922 -64.55 -20.68 31.57
CA TYR A 922 -64.42 -22.09 31.24
C TYR A 922 -65.27 -22.90 32.21
N ASP A 923 -66.55 -23.02 31.88
CA ASP A 923 -67.51 -23.75 32.71
C ASP A 923 -67.24 -25.26 32.73
N THR A 924 -67.82 -25.93 33.72
CA THR A 924 -67.68 -27.38 33.92
C THR A 924 -68.14 -28.22 32.72
N GLY A 925 -69.07 -27.72 31.90
CA GLY A 925 -69.51 -28.38 30.66
C GLY A 925 -68.43 -28.36 29.58
N LEU A 926 -67.78 -27.21 29.40
CA LEU A 926 -66.64 -27.05 28.51
C LEU A 926 -65.43 -27.86 29.01
N GLN A 927 -65.18 -27.87 30.33
CA GLN A 927 -64.13 -28.69 30.94
C GLN A 927 -64.31 -30.18 30.64
N LEU A 928 -65.53 -30.70 30.77
CA LEU A 928 -65.84 -32.09 30.44
C LEU A 928 -65.68 -32.38 28.95
N ALA A 929 -66.13 -31.47 28.07
CA ALA A 929 -66.03 -31.63 26.62
C ALA A 929 -64.58 -31.70 26.13
N ASP A 930 -63.69 -30.92 26.75
CA ASP A 930 -62.27 -30.84 26.39
C ASP A 930 -61.41 -31.90 27.12
N GLY A 931 -62.02 -32.70 28.01
CA GLY A 931 -61.30 -33.67 28.84
C GLY A 931 -60.26 -32.99 29.74
N ALA A 932 -60.62 -31.84 30.31
CA ALA A 932 -59.76 -31.00 31.11
C ALA A 932 -59.28 -31.75 32.36
N ALA A 933 -57.96 -31.89 32.49
CA ALA A 933 -57.34 -32.57 33.62
C ALA A 933 -55.86 -32.17 33.72
N GLY A 934 -55.37 -32.02 34.95
CA GLY A 934 -53.98 -31.72 35.24
C GLY A 934 -53.56 -30.32 34.80
N ALA A 935 -52.25 -30.14 34.62
CA ALA A 935 -51.67 -28.88 34.20
C ALA A 935 -52.05 -28.52 32.75
N MET A 936 -52.61 -27.34 32.59
CA MET A 936 -53.05 -26.77 31.32
C MET A 936 -52.56 -25.33 31.20
N SER A 937 -52.58 -24.79 29.98
CA SER A 937 -52.24 -23.39 29.74
C SER A 937 -53.26 -22.71 28.86
N LEU A 938 -53.64 -21.50 29.23
CA LEU A 938 -54.47 -20.62 28.41
C LEU A 938 -53.59 -19.48 27.90
N SER A 939 -53.64 -19.23 26.60
CA SER A 939 -53.02 -18.08 25.97
C SER A 939 -54.08 -17.17 25.36
N VAL A 940 -53.89 -15.85 25.51
CA VAL A 940 -54.84 -14.83 25.07
C VAL A 940 -54.10 -13.80 24.21
N ALA A 941 -54.54 -13.61 22.97
CA ALA A 941 -54.00 -12.63 22.04
C ALA A 941 -55.10 -11.68 21.55
N GLN A 942 -54.83 -10.38 21.50
CA GLN A 942 -55.73 -9.42 20.86
C GLN A 942 -55.67 -9.55 19.34
N ILE A 943 -56.81 -9.41 18.66
CA ILE A 943 -56.94 -9.60 17.22
C ILE A 943 -57.02 -8.25 16.51
N SER A 944 -56.27 -8.09 15.43
CA SER A 944 -56.46 -7.03 14.44
C SER A 944 -57.09 -7.62 13.17
N ALA A 945 -58.06 -6.95 12.57
CA ALA A 945 -58.59 -7.37 11.27
C ALA A 945 -57.52 -7.27 10.16
N ARG A 946 -56.53 -6.39 10.34
CA ARG A 946 -55.46 -6.16 9.38
C ARG A 946 -54.28 -7.09 9.60
N PHE A 947 -53.91 -7.43 10.83
CA PHE A 947 -52.72 -8.25 11.12
C PHE A 947 -53.04 -9.71 11.50
N GLY A 948 -54.22 -9.96 12.07
CA GLY A 948 -54.54 -11.20 12.77
C GLY A 948 -54.22 -11.12 14.27
N PRO A 949 -54.05 -12.26 14.96
CA PRO A 949 -53.70 -12.28 16.38
C PRO A 949 -52.30 -11.71 16.62
N GLY A 950 -52.19 -10.83 17.63
CA GLY A 950 -50.92 -10.33 18.15
C GLY A 950 -50.20 -11.37 19.04
N PRO A 951 -49.14 -10.96 19.77
CA PRO A 951 -48.50 -11.81 20.76
C PRO A 951 -49.48 -12.16 21.89
N ALA A 952 -49.35 -13.37 22.43
CA ALA A 952 -50.26 -13.87 23.46
C ALA A 952 -49.65 -13.75 24.86
N THR A 953 -50.48 -13.39 25.85
CA THR A 953 -50.16 -13.59 27.26
C THR A 953 -50.65 -14.96 27.70
N ARG A 954 -49.81 -15.72 28.42
CA ARG A 954 -50.08 -17.09 28.84
C ARG A 954 -50.19 -17.20 30.36
N ILE A 955 -51.14 -18.02 30.82
CA ILE A 955 -51.23 -18.48 32.21
C ILE A 955 -51.27 -20.00 32.23
N SER A 956 -50.47 -20.61 33.10
CA SER A 956 -50.53 -22.05 33.39
C SER A 956 -51.34 -22.27 34.67
N PHE A 957 -52.19 -23.29 34.68
CA PHE A 957 -53.06 -23.62 35.80
C PHE A 957 -53.34 -25.13 35.85
N ASP A 958 -53.73 -25.63 37.01
CA ASP A 958 -54.25 -27.01 37.18
C ASP A 958 -55.77 -26.94 37.24
N VAL A 959 -56.48 -27.90 36.64
CA VAL A 959 -57.95 -27.89 36.56
C VAL A 959 -58.57 -28.19 37.91
#